data_AF-A0A5N9I4P8-F1
#
_entry.id   AF-A0A5N9I4P8-F1
#
_cell.length_a   1.000
_cell.length_b   1.000
_cell.length_c   1.000
_cell.angle_alpha   90.00
_cell.angle_beta   90.00
_cell.angle_gamma   90.00
#
_symmetry.space_group_name_H-M   'P 1'
#
loop_
_entity.id
_entity.type
_entity.pdbx_description
1 polymer ?
#
loop_
_entity_poly.entity_id
_entity_poly.type
_entity_poly.pdbx_seq_one_letter_code
_entity_poly.pdbx_strand_id
1 'polypeptide(L)'
;MSELSLPTLHAGTPEVAVVASSGIQVRALHLLRQPDPAQPMRWLTVRTVIDPLSRTGCQFGARPLKAAADAPVLADATTVLGLDGQTLRLHTVDADATLALTDSAGRALWASNAQGTVLTHVYEHDSAGGRLVEVCEQAAGDVKRQRERLDYGEPLAARRGHNLAGERVAHFDNAGVMYTHSLSLGGRALETCQQLLRPQAQQPDWAGSSEQELEPPLRVINRMDAVGARLEQVNAVGVSTRSVYDVSGAVAQTWMGQGAGETLVLKAVQRRADGVPLSQTAGNDVTDTYAYSARSQYLSRHRTHRRGDHPQGKLEISDLHYTYDPVGNILSLDDQGASPTWHRNTRADGLREYGYDTLYRLVSASGRERIQVSGIWSPAFSAADRKGGNAWSKYTEHYTYDDGDNLIVLSHNGGAGSRSRKRMVSKQSNRAMPEGHELTPETGFVPGGLQKALADGRPLSWQADNQLRQVSLVRRAEGEDDVERFHYADGGTRTRKVTTLKLAQGLQTTLVTYAGGCETRSRQLDGQLQKQVVITEHAGVRWIQSPLNGEYQLRYGFTDHLGSSSGETDALGRVVARQEYAPYGETTGSDEDSVEIDNLQQRTLRYSGKELDATGLYYYGWRYYLSAFGCWLSADPAGTVDGLNLFCMVLNNPVVRVDEQGLMFSPESLVRGMRGLMDQGRPLTPEAPAQGEPNQDESETPEEAASSSRMVEPAAETAVDRKPGKPGKKKREAKKASMDAALAHEEDNDGFSTVASRSSRGSSTSNLSRASTQPPNSPVRVIGGGQGKKYTTDPTEMVRYLSKLTMSVEQGVQVIGAGERPRPDVHGNKVFYLTKGKGMGLNHVVRRHEQDFMDAGIAMTDLPVLLLEALAAGNIVEGEGNPTRPVYQVNFKGKKHFIAISVGKRGQIVGAHPHNRFRGLQAREARLFTRV
;
A
#
# COMPACT_ATOMS: atom_id res chain seq x y z
N MET A 1 -21.62 24.45 21.51
CA MET A 1 -20.88 25.19 22.56
C MET A 1 -20.68 26.64 22.11
N SER A 2 -20.05 27.51 22.91
CA SER A 2 -19.62 28.84 22.42
C SER A 2 -18.29 28.70 21.68
N GLU A 3 -18.35 28.11 20.48
CA GLU A 3 -17.17 27.71 19.72
C GLU A 3 -16.41 28.91 19.15
N LEU A 4 -15.07 28.86 19.28
CA LEU A 4 -14.19 29.65 18.43
C LEU A 4 -14.41 29.19 16.98
N SER A 5 -14.69 30.12 16.07
CA SER A 5 -14.78 29.77 14.64
C SER A 5 -13.44 29.17 14.18
N LEU A 6 -13.48 28.19 13.26
CA LEU A 6 -12.28 27.47 12.84
C LEU A 6 -11.12 28.39 12.37
N PRO A 7 -11.34 29.49 11.63
CA PRO A 7 -10.29 30.47 11.34
C PRO A 7 -9.66 31.12 12.59
N THR A 8 -10.44 31.31 13.66
CA THR A 8 -9.98 31.86 14.95
C THR A 8 -9.23 30.79 15.76
N LEU A 9 -9.63 29.52 15.68
CA LEU A 9 -8.95 28.40 16.34
C LEU A 9 -7.51 28.26 15.84
N HIS A 10 -7.29 28.20 14.52
CA HIS A 10 -5.94 28.08 13.92
C HIS A 10 -5.21 29.44 13.74
N ALA A 11 -5.81 30.55 14.15
CA ALA A 11 -5.20 31.88 14.03
C ALA A 11 -3.87 31.95 14.82
N GLY A 12 -2.76 32.06 14.09
CA GLY A 12 -1.43 32.17 14.69
C GLY A 12 -0.88 30.89 15.31
N THR A 13 -1.31 29.70 14.85
CA THR A 13 -0.72 28.41 15.29
C THR A 13 0.17 27.76 14.21
N PRO A 14 1.36 28.32 13.90
CA PRO A 14 2.29 27.71 12.96
C PRO A 14 3.03 26.52 13.58
N GLU A 15 3.53 25.65 12.72
CA GLU A 15 4.67 24.77 13.04
C GLU A 15 5.98 25.51 12.75
N VAL A 16 6.96 25.39 13.64
CA VAL A 16 8.27 26.06 13.52
C VAL A 16 9.41 25.07 13.74
N ALA A 17 10.12 24.74 12.66
CA ALA A 17 11.38 24.01 12.71
C ALA A 17 12.52 24.96 13.15
N VAL A 18 13.23 24.60 14.22
CA VAL A 18 14.43 25.33 14.68
C VAL A 18 15.67 24.56 14.22
N VAL A 19 16.47 25.20 13.37
CA VAL A 19 17.62 24.58 12.69
C VAL A 19 18.93 25.14 13.26
N ALA A 20 19.90 24.27 13.52
CA ALA A 20 21.24 24.64 13.98
C ALA A 20 22.10 25.17 12.81
N SER A 21 23.26 25.77 13.13
CA SER A 21 24.24 26.22 12.12
C SER A 21 24.79 25.11 11.21
N SER A 22 24.63 23.84 11.62
CA SER A 22 24.93 22.65 10.81
C SER A 22 23.85 22.27 9.79
N GLY A 23 22.73 23.00 9.73
CA GLY A 23 21.57 22.65 8.89
C GLY A 23 20.66 21.56 9.46
N ILE A 24 20.99 20.99 10.61
CA ILE A 24 20.18 19.96 11.28
C ILE A 24 19.05 20.60 12.10
N GLN A 25 17.83 20.09 11.99
CA GLN A 25 16.71 20.48 12.86
C GLN A 25 16.95 19.96 14.29
N VAL A 26 16.98 20.88 15.25
CA VAL A 26 17.22 20.60 16.68
C VAL A 26 15.98 20.78 17.55
N ARG A 27 14.94 21.47 17.04
CA ARG A 27 13.59 21.47 17.65
C ARG A 27 12.48 21.53 16.60
N ALA A 28 11.32 21.03 16.96
CA ALA A 28 10.04 21.37 16.34
C ALA A 28 9.14 22.02 17.40
N LEU A 29 8.51 23.15 17.06
CA LEU A 29 7.60 23.87 17.94
C LEU A 29 6.21 23.87 17.30
N HIS A 30 5.21 23.38 18.02
CA HIS A 30 3.81 23.34 17.57
C HIS A 30 2.94 24.05 18.61
N LEU A 31 2.11 25.01 18.21
CA LEU A 31 1.25 25.73 19.15
C LEU A 31 -0.12 25.04 19.27
N LEU A 32 -0.32 24.35 20.40
CA LEU A 32 -1.57 23.70 20.75
C LEU A 32 -2.57 24.71 21.32
N ARG A 33 -3.77 24.75 20.73
CA ARG A 33 -4.98 25.42 21.20
C ARG A 33 -6.16 24.45 20.99
N GLN A 34 -7.01 24.29 22.00
CA GLN A 34 -8.22 23.48 21.88
C GLN A 34 -9.43 24.35 21.49
N PRO A 35 -10.52 23.76 20.95
CA PRO A 35 -11.77 24.50 20.67
C PRO A 35 -12.44 25.09 21.92
N ASP A 36 -12.18 24.51 23.09
CA ASP A 36 -12.58 25.04 24.39
C ASP A 36 -11.72 26.27 24.76
N PRO A 37 -12.30 27.50 24.80
CA PRO A 37 -11.54 28.71 25.10
C PRO A 37 -11.14 28.83 26.58
N ALA A 38 -11.62 27.95 27.47
CA ALA A 38 -11.16 27.92 28.86
C ALA A 38 -9.75 27.34 29.00
N GLN A 39 -9.24 26.61 28.01
CA GLN A 39 -7.89 26.05 28.04
C GLN A 39 -6.84 26.99 27.44
N PRO A 40 -5.72 27.25 28.14
CA PRO A 40 -4.66 28.12 27.63
C PRO A 40 -3.92 27.47 26.46
N MET A 41 -3.60 28.26 25.44
CA MET A 41 -2.72 27.82 24.36
C MET A 41 -1.30 27.57 24.89
N ARG A 42 -0.64 26.51 24.44
CA ARG A 42 0.71 26.13 24.88
C ARG A 42 1.60 25.63 23.74
N TRP A 43 2.88 25.96 23.81
CA TRP A 43 3.89 25.45 22.88
C TRP A 43 4.31 24.04 23.25
N LEU A 44 4.03 23.08 22.38
CA LEU A 44 4.65 21.76 22.42
C LEU A 44 6.03 21.86 21.76
N THR A 45 7.06 21.35 22.43
CA THR A 45 8.45 21.42 21.97
C THR A 45 9.04 20.02 21.87
N VAL A 46 9.16 19.48 20.66
CA VAL A 46 10.01 18.32 20.38
C VAL A 46 11.45 18.83 20.22
N ARG A 47 12.44 18.11 20.75
CA ARG A 47 13.86 18.48 20.61
C ARG A 47 14.75 17.28 20.28
N THR A 48 15.80 17.54 19.51
CA THR A 48 16.83 16.56 19.15
C THR A 48 18.19 17.07 19.63
N VAL A 49 18.93 16.20 20.29
CA VAL A 49 20.31 16.45 20.73
C VAL A 49 21.21 15.41 20.07
N ILE A 50 22.30 15.83 19.45
CA ILE A 50 23.27 14.92 18.81
C ILE A 50 24.63 15.17 19.45
N ASP A 51 25.22 14.10 19.98
CA ASP A 51 26.66 14.07 20.30
C ASP A 51 27.42 13.44 19.12
N PRO A 52 28.24 14.22 18.37
CA PRO A 52 29.01 13.70 17.25
C PRO A 52 30.16 12.78 17.68
N LEU A 53 30.61 12.82 18.94
CA LEU A 53 31.74 12.00 19.40
C LEU A 53 31.31 10.56 19.68
N SER A 54 30.22 10.36 20.43
CA SER A 54 29.60 9.03 20.59
C SER A 54 28.74 8.60 19.40
N ARG A 55 28.42 9.53 18.48
CA ARG A 55 27.44 9.36 17.40
C ARG A 55 26.05 8.97 17.91
N THR A 56 25.67 9.56 19.04
CA THR A 56 24.37 9.33 19.70
C THR A 56 23.41 10.48 19.40
N GLY A 57 22.26 10.17 18.82
CA GLY A 57 21.13 11.09 18.67
C GLY A 57 20.03 10.77 19.70
N CYS A 58 19.67 11.75 20.53
CA CYS A 58 18.59 11.64 21.51
C CYS A 58 17.42 12.55 21.09
N GLN A 59 16.24 11.97 20.87
CA GLN A 59 14.99 12.68 20.63
C GLN A 59 14.17 12.75 21.92
N PHE A 60 13.53 13.89 22.17
CA PHE A 60 12.65 14.12 23.31
C PHE A 60 11.34 14.74 22.82
N GLY A 61 10.22 14.15 23.21
CA GLY A 61 8.88 14.64 22.93
C GLY A 61 8.51 15.88 23.74
N ALA A 62 7.32 16.44 23.46
CA ALA A 62 6.82 17.61 24.18
C ALA A 62 6.38 17.30 25.62
N ARG A 63 6.02 16.04 25.91
CA ARG A 63 5.75 15.53 27.25
C ARG A 63 7.05 15.10 27.95
N PRO A 64 7.48 15.76 29.04
CA PRO A 64 8.76 15.45 29.67
C PRO A 64 8.70 14.15 30.49
N LEU A 65 9.21 13.06 29.92
CA LEU A 65 9.27 11.74 30.55
C LEU A 65 10.28 11.71 31.70
N LYS A 66 9.89 11.18 32.86
CA LYS A 66 10.71 11.13 34.09
C LYS A 66 10.37 9.93 34.98
N ALA A 67 11.39 9.33 35.59
CA ALA A 67 11.21 8.28 36.62
C ALA A 67 10.69 8.83 37.97
N ALA A 68 11.11 10.05 38.35
CA ALA A 68 10.69 10.76 39.56
C ALA A 68 10.68 12.27 39.29
N ALA A 69 10.08 13.09 40.17
CA ALA A 69 9.96 14.54 39.97
C ALA A 69 11.32 15.23 39.70
N ASP A 70 12.33 14.88 40.50
CA ASP A 70 13.69 15.44 40.44
C ASP A 70 14.62 14.69 39.47
N ALA A 71 14.15 13.62 38.83
CA ALA A 71 14.94 12.86 37.86
C ALA A 71 15.25 13.69 36.60
N PRO A 72 16.36 13.40 35.88
CA PRO A 72 16.57 13.93 34.54
C PRO A 72 15.45 13.49 33.59
N VAL A 73 15.20 14.28 32.56
CA VAL A 73 14.22 13.94 31.51
C VAL A 73 14.79 12.82 30.64
N LEU A 74 14.05 11.73 30.51
CA LEU A 74 14.38 10.59 29.63
C LEU A 74 14.19 10.99 28.17
N ALA A 75 15.02 10.43 27.27
CA ALA A 75 14.84 10.58 25.83
C ALA A 75 13.87 9.50 25.32
N ASP A 76 12.76 9.91 24.70
CA ASP A 76 11.77 9.04 24.06
C ASP A 76 12.42 8.04 23.10
N ALA A 77 13.44 8.50 22.35
CA ALA A 77 14.30 7.68 21.51
C ALA A 77 15.78 8.07 21.62
N THR A 78 16.65 7.08 21.60
CA THR A 78 18.12 7.21 21.59
C THR A 78 18.70 6.27 20.55
N THR A 79 19.33 6.83 19.52
CA THR A 79 19.90 6.12 18.37
C THR A 79 21.42 6.26 18.38
N VAL A 80 22.15 5.15 18.22
CA VAL A 80 23.62 5.14 18.11
C VAL A 80 24.03 4.65 16.73
N LEU A 81 24.85 5.43 16.03
CA LEU A 81 25.23 5.17 14.65
C LEU A 81 26.65 4.57 14.51
N GLY A 82 26.82 3.77 13.46
CA GLY A 82 28.12 3.35 12.94
C GLY A 82 28.90 4.50 12.29
N LEU A 83 30.09 4.21 11.77
CA LEU A 83 30.89 5.19 11.00
C LEU A 83 30.39 5.35 9.56
N ASP A 84 29.64 4.37 9.09
CA ASP A 84 28.84 4.32 7.86
C ASP A 84 27.50 5.07 7.97
N GLY A 85 27.11 5.49 9.18
CA GLY A 85 25.82 6.11 9.47
C GLY A 85 24.67 5.12 9.69
N GLN A 86 24.91 3.80 9.69
CA GLN A 86 23.89 2.80 9.97
C GLN A 86 23.51 2.77 11.45
N THR A 87 22.26 2.44 11.77
CA THR A 87 21.81 2.33 13.17
C THR A 87 22.28 1.03 13.80
N LEU A 88 23.25 1.12 14.71
CA LEU A 88 23.76 -0.03 15.48
C LEU A 88 22.87 -0.35 16.69
N ARG A 89 22.24 0.69 17.26
CA ARG A 89 21.28 0.58 18.37
C ARG A 89 20.20 1.61 18.23
N LEU A 90 18.94 1.19 18.34
CA LEU A 90 17.82 2.06 18.66
C LEU A 90 17.30 1.66 20.03
N HIS A 91 17.19 2.61 20.97
CA HIS A 91 16.47 2.42 22.22
C HIS A 91 15.34 3.43 22.30
N THR A 92 14.10 2.96 22.42
CA THR A 92 12.95 3.82 22.73
C THR A 92 12.37 3.49 24.09
N VAL A 93 11.70 4.45 24.72
CA VAL A 93 10.97 4.23 25.97
C VAL A 93 9.76 3.28 25.80
N ASP A 94 9.28 3.15 24.56
CA ASP A 94 8.08 2.39 24.21
C ASP A 94 8.38 0.94 23.82
N ALA A 95 9.44 0.70 23.04
CA ALA A 95 9.85 -0.62 22.54
C ALA A 95 11.17 -1.15 23.14
N ASP A 96 11.75 -0.45 24.13
CA ASP A 96 13.06 -0.72 24.73
C ASP A 96 14.20 -0.71 23.67
N ALA A 97 15.25 -1.53 23.85
CA ALA A 97 16.42 -1.59 22.96
C ALA A 97 16.29 -2.65 21.86
N THR A 98 16.62 -2.26 20.63
CA THR A 98 17.01 -3.17 19.54
C THR A 98 18.47 -2.89 19.12
N LEU A 99 19.13 -3.92 18.61
CA LEU A 99 20.50 -3.87 18.12
C LEU A 99 20.55 -4.45 16.70
N ALA A 100 21.37 -3.86 15.83
CA ALA A 100 21.60 -4.35 14.47
C ALA A 100 23.07 -4.21 14.09
N LEU A 101 23.55 -5.12 13.26
CA LEU A 101 24.87 -5.09 12.65
C LEU A 101 24.75 -5.53 11.20
N THR A 102 25.26 -4.70 10.30
CA THR A 102 25.45 -5.03 8.89
C THR A 102 26.86 -5.55 8.64
N ASP A 103 27.04 -6.29 7.55
CA ASP A 103 28.37 -6.60 7.01
C ASP A 103 28.97 -5.42 6.23
N SER A 104 30.17 -5.62 5.66
CA SER A 104 30.88 -4.62 4.86
C SER A 104 30.21 -4.27 3.52
N ALA A 105 29.15 -4.97 3.12
CA ALA A 105 28.33 -4.67 1.96
C ALA A 105 26.97 -4.04 2.36
N GLY A 106 26.78 -3.69 3.65
CA GLY A 106 25.54 -3.13 4.18
C GLY A 106 24.41 -4.15 4.31
N ARG A 107 24.67 -5.46 4.11
CA ARG A 107 23.66 -6.52 4.28
C ARG A 107 23.47 -6.81 5.76
N ALA A 108 22.24 -7.08 6.20
CA ALA A 108 21.97 -7.44 7.59
C ALA A 108 22.73 -8.72 7.97
N LEU A 109 23.56 -8.69 9.01
CA LEU A 109 24.39 -9.83 9.44
C LEU A 109 23.83 -10.44 10.73
N TRP A 110 23.62 -9.58 11.72
CA TRP A 110 23.16 -9.95 13.06
C TRP A 110 22.19 -8.89 13.58
N ALA A 111 21.14 -9.30 14.26
CA ALA A 111 20.23 -8.40 14.96
C ALA A 111 19.75 -9.01 16.27
N SER A 112 19.34 -8.17 17.22
CA SER A 112 18.65 -8.61 18.43
C SER A 112 17.56 -7.64 18.84
N ASN A 113 16.42 -8.18 19.27
CA ASN A 113 15.28 -7.40 19.73
C ASN A 113 15.25 -7.26 21.27
N ALA A 114 14.31 -6.46 21.77
CA ALA A 114 14.17 -6.19 23.20
C ALA A 114 13.84 -7.42 24.07
N GLN A 115 13.27 -8.50 23.49
CA GLN A 115 13.07 -9.77 24.19
C GLN A 115 14.37 -10.59 24.34
N GLY A 116 15.48 -10.13 23.76
CA GLY A 116 16.76 -10.83 23.73
C GLY A 116 16.85 -11.90 22.63
N THR A 117 15.84 -12.00 21.76
CA THR A 117 15.89 -12.87 20.58
C THR A 117 16.95 -12.36 19.61
N VAL A 118 17.72 -13.27 19.05
CA VAL A 118 18.79 -13.00 18.08
C VAL A 118 18.39 -13.56 16.71
N LEU A 119 18.62 -12.78 15.66
CA LEU A 119 18.55 -13.23 14.26
C LEU A 119 19.96 -13.20 13.65
N THR A 120 20.35 -14.27 12.96
CA THR A 120 21.60 -14.33 12.19
C THR A 120 21.32 -14.67 10.74
N HIS A 121 21.86 -13.87 9.82
CA HIS A 121 21.64 -14.02 8.39
C HIS A 121 22.86 -14.70 7.75
N VAL A 122 22.61 -15.71 6.92
CA VAL A 122 23.64 -16.50 6.24
C VAL A 122 23.52 -16.28 4.74
N TYR A 123 24.64 -15.94 4.11
CA TYR A 123 24.72 -15.61 2.68
C TYR A 123 25.56 -16.66 1.93
N GLU A 124 25.39 -16.71 0.60
CA GLU A 124 26.29 -17.48 -0.27
C GLU A 124 27.76 -17.04 -0.12
N HIS A 125 28.68 -17.96 -0.41
CA HIS A 125 30.13 -17.74 -0.36
C HIS A 125 30.58 -16.64 -1.35
N ASP A 126 31.79 -16.09 -1.14
CA ASP A 126 32.42 -15.05 -1.98
C ASP A 126 32.58 -15.39 -3.47
N SER A 127 32.49 -16.68 -3.83
CA SER A 127 32.61 -17.23 -5.17
C SER A 127 31.25 -17.40 -5.88
N ALA A 128 30.16 -16.97 -5.22
CA ALA A 128 28.78 -17.06 -5.69
C ALA A 128 28.11 -15.66 -5.67
N GLY A 129 26.78 -15.61 -5.78
CA GLY A 129 26.02 -14.36 -5.92
C GLY A 129 25.84 -13.54 -4.65
N GLY A 130 26.37 -13.99 -3.50
CA GLY A 130 26.20 -13.32 -2.21
C GLY A 130 24.74 -13.17 -1.75
N ARG A 131 23.82 -14.02 -2.24
CA ARG A 131 22.38 -13.97 -1.89
C ARG A 131 22.14 -14.53 -0.49
N LEU A 132 21.04 -14.14 0.15
CA LEU A 132 20.63 -14.67 1.45
C LEU A 132 20.12 -16.10 1.29
N VAL A 133 20.71 -17.08 1.97
CA VAL A 133 20.32 -18.50 1.88
C VAL A 133 19.61 -19.02 3.13
N GLU A 134 19.86 -18.41 4.29
CA GLU A 134 19.26 -18.81 5.56
C GLU A 134 19.10 -17.60 6.50
N VAL A 135 18.00 -17.60 7.26
CA VAL A 135 17.86 -16.79 8.47
C VAL A 135 17.68 -17.74 9.64
N CYS A 136 18.57 -17.65 10.62
CA CYS A 136 18.43 -18.39 11.87
C CYS A 136 17.84 -17.50 12.96
N GLU A 137 17.10 -18.11 13.88
CA GLU A 137 16.56 -17.46 15.08
C GLU A 137 17.05 -18.18 16.34
N GLN A 138 17.35 -17.42 17.39
CA GLN A 138 17.58 -17.95 18.74
C GLN A 138 16.88 -17.04 19.75
N ALA A 139 15.82 -17.53 20.39
CA ALA A 139 15.16 -16.83 21.48
C ALA A 139 16.03 -16.83 22.76
N ALA A 140 15.77 -15.92 23.69
CA ALA A 140 16.61 -15.68 24.86
C ALA A 140 16.66 -16.89 25.82
N GLY A 141 17.72 -17.69 25.73
CA GLY A 141 17.92 -18.92 26.51
C GLY A 141 17.58 -20.22 25.79
N ASP A 142 16.98 -20.14 24.61
CA ASP A 142 16.58 -21.28 23.79
C ASP A 142 17.69 -21.73 22.81
N VAL A 143 17.45 -22.84 22.12
CA VAL A 143 18.31 -23.38 21.06
C VAL A 143 18.09 -22.59 19.76
N LYS A 144 19.18 -22.40 19.00
CA LYS A 144 19.16 -21.78 17.66
C LYS A 144 18.47 -22.70 16.64
N ARG A 145 17.50 -22.19 15.88
CA ARG A 145 16.78 -22.88 14.78
C ARG A 145 17.00 -22.19 13.43
N GLN A 146 16.93 -22.93 12.32
CA GLN A 146 16.82 -22.35 10.98
C GLN A 146 15.36 -21.91 10.75
N ARG A 147 15.09 -20.62 10.98
CA ARG A 147 13.78 -19.97 10.86
C ARG A 147 13.34 -19.89 9.39
N GLU A 148 14.27 -19.56 8.49
CA GLU A 148 14.01 -19.42 7.07
C GLU A 148 15.13 -20.04 6.22
N ARG A 149 14.77 -20.62 5.07
CA ARG A 149 15.68 -21.16 4.05
C ARG A 149 15.28 -20.65 2.66
N LEU A 150 16.24 -20.28 1.83
CA LEU A 150 16.00 -19.66 0.52
C LEU A 150 16.77 -20.43 -0.56
N ASP A 151 16.05 -21.22 -1.37
CA ASP A 151 16.63 -22.03 -2.43
C ASP A 151 16.54 -21.28 -3.77
N TYR A 152 17.65 -21.24 -4.52
CA TYR A 152 17.76 -20.51 -5.80
C TYR A 152 17.88 -21.46 -7.00
N GLY A 153 17.29 -21.08 -8.13
CA GLY A 153 17.32 -21.87 -9.35
C GLY A 153 18.66 -21.77 -10.06
N GLU A 154 19.35 -22.90 -10.19
CA GLU A 154 20.56 -23.01 -11.00
C GLU A 154 20.33 -22.56 -12.47
N PRO A 155 21.35 -22.06 -13.18
CA PRO A 155 21.23 -21.56 -14.55
C PRO A 155 21.08 -22.66 -15.63
N LEU A 156 20.48 -23.80 -15.29
CA LEU A 156 20.21 -24.94 -16.16
C LEU A 156 19.11 -24.65 -17.20
N ALA A 157 19.15 -25.34 -18.35
CA ALA A 157 18.18 -25.16 -19.43
C ALA A 157 16.71 -25.35 -18.98
N ALA A 158 16.45 -26.34 -18.10
CA ALA A 158 15.11 -26.59 -17.56
C ALA A 158 14.58 -25.43 -16.69
N ARG A 159 15.45 -24.73 -15.95
CA ARG A 159 15.09 -23.53 -15.18
C ARG A 159 14.91 -22.32 -16.10
N ARG A 160 15.79 -22.13 -17.10
CA ARG A 160 15.64 -21.07 -18.12
C ARG A 160 14.31 -21.16 -18.88
N GLY A 161 13.85 -22.37 -19.21
CA GLY A 161 12.55 -22.59 -19.87
C GLY A 161 11.33 -22.14 -19.06
N HIS A 162 11.49 -21.88 -17.76
CA HIS A 162 10.45 -21.37 -16.85
C HIS A 162 10.79 -19.99 -16.26
N ASN A 163 11.83 -19.32 -16.80
CA ASN A 163 12.40 -18.07 -16.30
C ASN A 163 12.87 -18.12 -14.82
N LEU A 164 13.37 -19.27 -14.36
CA LEU A 164 13.80 -19.52 -12.96
C LEU A 164 15.34 -19.50 -12.76
N ALA A 165 16.13 -19.04 -13.74
CA ALA A 165 17.59 -19.10 -13.67
C ALA A 165 18.15 -17.90 -12.89
N GLY A 166 18.73 -18.14 -11.71
CA GLY A 166 19.18 -17.12 -10.75
C GLY A 166 18.11 -16.71 -9.73
N GLU A 167 16.85 -17.03 -10.01
CA GLU A 167 15.67 -16.63 -9.22
C GLU A 167 15.44 -17.51 -8.00
N ARG A 168 14.68 -17.01 -7.01
CA ARG A 168 14.29 -17.78 -5.82
C ARG A 168 13.19 -18.79 -6.16
N VAL A 169 13.52 -20.08 -6.10
CA VAL A 169 12.62 -21.19 -6.47
C VAL A 169 11.88 -21.78 -5.28
N ALA A 170 12.40 -21.60 -4.06
CA ALA A 170 11.68 -21.87 -2.82
C ALA A 170 12.03 -20.86 -1.73
N HIS A 171 11.07 -20.55 -0.86
CA HIS A 171 11.27 -19.84 0.41
C HIS A 171 10.55 -20.63 1.50
N PHE A 172 11.31 -21.08 2.48
CA PHE A 172 10.85 -21.75 3.69
C PHE A 172 10.77 -20.67 4.79
N ASP A 173 9.66 -20.60 5.51
CA ASP A 173 9.31 -19.51 6.43
C ASP A 173 8.71 -20.05 7.76
N ASN A 174 8.14 -19.22 8.64
CA ASN A 174 7.56 -19.69 9.91
C ASN A 174 6.24 -20.47 9.77
N ALA A 175 5.58 -20.44 8.60
CA ALA A 175 4.31 -21.10 8.33
C ALA A 175 4.44 -22.29 7.37
N GLY A 176 5.48 -22.36 6.55
CA GLY A 176 5.71 -23.46 5.61
C GLY A 176 6.67 -23.12 4.49
N VAL A 177 6.29 -23.44 3.25
CA VAL A 177 7.11 -23.26 2.05
C VAL A 177 6.30 -22.65 0.91
N MET A 178 6.87 -21.67 0.24
CA MET A 178 6.39 -21.12 -1.04
C MET A 178 7.35 -21.49 -2.16
N TYR A 179 6.89 -22.29 -3.13
CA TYR A 179 7.63 -22.65 -4.33
C TYR A 179 7.23 -21.78 -5.53
N THR A 180 8.23 -21.38 -6.32
CA THR A 180 8.05 -20.70 -7.62
C THR A 180 8.28 -21.71 -8.74
N HIS A 181 7.24 -22.05 -9.51
CA HIS A 181 7.33 -23.02 -10.60
C HIS A 181 7.47 -22.38 -11.98
N SER A 182 7.00 -21.14 -12.17
CA SER A 182 7.21 -20.40 -13.41
C SER A 182 7.08 -18.89 -13.21
N LEU A 183 7.98 -18.12 -13.83
CA LEU A 183 7.88 -16.66 -13.95
C LEU A 183 7.57 -16.24 -15.40
N SER A 184 6.89 -15.11 -15.53
CA SER A 184 6.68 -14.41 -16.80
C SER A 184 7.98 -13.73 -17.29
N LEU A 185 7.99 -13.27 -18.53
CA LEU A 185 9.11 -12.49 -19.11
C LEU A 185 9.39 -11.17 -18.35
N GLY A 186 8.44 -10.70 -17.53
CA GLY A 186 8.59 -9.55 -16.64
C GLY A 186 8.79 -9.92 -15.17
N GLY A 187 9.28 -11.14 -14.86
CA GLY A 187 9.61 -11.60 -13.50
C GLY A 187 8.41 -11.91 -12.58
N ARG A 188 7.18 -11.56 -12.97
CA ARG A 188 5.97 -11.86 -12.17
C ARG A 188 5.62 -13.35 -12.23
N ALA A 189 5.22 -13.95 -11.10
CA ALA A 189 4.94 -15.38 -11.02
C ALA A 189 3.68 -15.80 -11.81
N LEU A 190 3.87 -16.77 -12.71
CA LEU A 190 2.80 -17.44 -13.46
C LEU A 190 2.30 -18.70 -12.74
N GLU A 191 3.15 -19.36 -11.96
CA GLU A 191 2.76 -20.51 -11.16
C GLU A 191 3.54 -20.53 -9.83
N THR A 192 2.78 -20.62 -8.73
CA THR A 192 3.32 -20.86 -7.38
C THR A 192 2.61 -22.02 -6.71
N CYS A 193 3.27 -22.59 -5.70
CA CYS A 193 2.75 -23.69 -4.91
C CYS A 193 3.13 -23.48 -3.44
N GLN A 194 2.13 -23.34 -2.58
CA GLN A 194 2.32 -23.14 -1.15
C GLN A 194 2.01 -24.43 -0.38
N GLN A 195 2.91 -24.86 0.50
CA GLN A 195 2.65 -25.93 1.48
C GLN A 195 2.78 -25.34 2.87
N LEU A 196 1.74 -25.42 3.69
CA LEU A 196 1.80 -24.99 5.09
C LEU A 196 2.19 -26.17 5.99
N LEU A 197 2.84 -25.88 7.11
CA LEU A 197 2.94 -26.80 8.25
C LEU A 197 1.54 -27.09 8.81
N ARG A 198 1.32 -28.24 9.45
CA ARG A 198 0.02 -28.57 10.10
C ARG A 198 -0.35 -27.56 11.21
N PRO A 199 -1.65 -27.34 11.53
CA PRO A 199 -2.08 -26.40 12.57
C PRO A 199 -1.55 -26.71 13.99
N GLN A 200 -1.09 -27.93 14.23
CA GLN A 200 -0.52 -28.40 15.50
C GLN A 200 1.02 -28.39 15.51
N ALA A 201 1.66 -28.01 14.40
CA ALA A 201 3.10 -27.93 14.30
C ALA A 201 3.70 -26.92 15.28
N GLN A 202 4.94 -27.17 15.71
CA GLN A 202 5.74 -26.17 16.41
C GLN A 202 6.35 -25.16 15.41
N GLN A 203 7.07 -24.16 15.91
CA GLN A 203 7.88 -23.32 15.03
C GLN A 203 8.92 -24.19 14.30
N PRO A 204 9.13 -24.02 12.99
CA PRO A 204 9.98 -24.92 12.22
C PRO A 204 11.47 -24.75 12.52
N ASP A 205 12.21 -25.83 12.30
CA ASP A 205 13.65 -25.81 12.09
C ASP A 205 13.96 -26.47 10.74
N TRP A 206 14.24 -25.67 9.72
CA TRP A 206 14.43 -26.14 8.35
C TRP A 206 15.76 -26.87 8.10
N ALA A 207 16.64 -26.92 9.11
CA ALA A 207 17.79 -27.82 9.16
C ALA A 207 17.44 -29.22 9.73
N GLY A 208 16.26 -29.35 10.34
CA GLY A 208 15.75 -30.57 10.96
C GLY A 208 14.76 -31.33 10.06
N SER A 209 13.64 -31.78 10.65
CA SER A 209 12.64 -32.62 9.99
C SER A 209 11.29 -31.95 9.71
N SER A 210 11.18 -30.62 9.87
CA SER A 210 9.91 -29.89 9.76
C SER A 210 9.20 -30.03 8.39
N GLU A 211 9.92 -30.36 7.31
CA GLU A 211 9.32 -30.68 6.01
C GLU A 211 8.35 -31.88 6.07
N GLN A 212 8.49 -32.78 7.06
CA GLN A 212 7.56 -33.92 7.27
C GLN A 212 6.21 -33.49 7.88
N GLU A 213 6.11 -32.28 8.42
CA GLU A 213 4.88 -31.70 8.97
C GLU A 213 4.10 -30.86 7.95
N LEU A 214 4.60 -30.75 6.72
CA LEU A 214 3.89 -30.07 5.63
C LEU A 214 2.58 -30.77 5.24
N GLU A 215 1.65 -29.96 4.76
CA GLU A 215 0.35 -30.33 4.22
C GLU A 215 0.36 -30.38 2.69
N PRO A 216 -0.72 -30.90 2.04
CA PRO A 216 -0.81 -30.95 0.59
C PRO A 216 -0.68 -29.58 -0.10
N PRO A 217 -0.14 -29.53 -1.34
CA PRO A 217 0.16 -28.30 -2.06
C PRO A 217 -1.07 -27.48 -2.47
N LEU A 218 -1.04 -26.19 -2.14
CA LEU A 218 -1.98 -25.15 -2.56
C LEU A 218 -1.40 -24.41 -3.77
N ARG A 219 -1.79 -24.84 -4.97
CA ARG A 219 -1.27 -24.31 -6.25
C ARG A 219 -2.07 -23.10 -6.73
N VAL A 220 -1.36 -22.05 -7.15
CA VAL A 220 -1.96 -20.84 -7.76
C VAL A 220 -1.37 -20.63 -9.15
N ILE A 221 -2.23 -20.32 -10.12
CA ILE A 221 -1.86 -20.11 -11.52
C ILE A 221 -2.32 -18.71 -11.94
N ASN A 222 -1.43 -17.93 -12.55
CA ASN A 222 -1.75 -16.60 -13.08
C ASN A 222 -1.55 -16.56 -14.60
N ARG A 223 -2.33 -15.74 -15.28
CA ARG A 223 -2.03 -15.25 -16.65
C ARG A 223 -1.84 -13.75 -16.61
N MET A 224 -0.73 -13.28 -17.18
CA MET A 224 -0.37 -11.87 -17.24
C MET A 224 -0.40 -11.38 -18.70
N ASP A 225 -0.61 -10.08 -18.90
CA ASP A 225 -0.41 -9.43 -20.19
C ASP A 225 1.07 -9.02 -20.41
N ALA A 226 1.35 -8.31 -21.52
CA ALA A 226 2.69 -7.88 -21.89
C ALA A 226 3.28 -6.74 -21.03
N VAL A 227 2.49 -6.09 -20.15
CA VAL A 227 2.99 -5.15 -19.12
C VAL A 227 2.93 -5.76 -17.71
N GLY A 228 2.55 -7.04 -17.60
CA GLY A 228 2.47 -7.78 -16.35
C GLY A 228 1.15 -7.66 -15.59
N ALA A 229 0.12 -7.03 -16.16
CA ALA A 229 -1.21 -6.92 -15.54
C ALA A 229 -1.91 -8.29 -15.49
N ARG A 230 -2.61 -8.59 -14.40
CA ARG A 230 -3.19 -9.91 -14.14
C ARG A 230 -4.53 -10.09 -14.86
N LEU A 231 -4.45 -10.71 -16.04
CA LEU A 231 -5.62 -11.06 -16.85
C LEU A 231 -6.48 -12.13 -16.16
N GLU A 232 -5.85 -13.14 -15.54
CA GLU A 232 -6.54 -14.26 -14.91
C GLU A 232 -5.73 -14.79 -13.72
N GLN A 233 -6.42 -15.25 -12.67
CA GLN A 233 -5.86 -16.04 -11.59
C GLN A 233 -6.79 -17.22 -11.29
N VAL A 234 -6.23 -18.42 -11.15
CA VAL A 234 -6.91 -19.60 -10.62
C VAL A 234 -6.28 -19.94 -9.28
N ASN A 235 -7.10 -19.98 -8.23
CA ASN A 235 -6.65 -20.27 -6.88
C ASN A 235 -6.62 -21.77 -6.56
N ALA A 236 -6.16 -22.14 -5.36
CA ALA A 236 -5.95 -23.52 -4.95
C ALA A 236 -7.23 -24.39 -4.88
N VAL A 237 -8.42 -23.79 -4.95
CA VAL A 237 -9.72 -24.51 -5.04
C VAL A 237 -10.35 -24.43 -6.43
N GLY A 238 -9.61 -23.97 -7.43
CA GLY A 238 -10.05 -23.91 -8.82
C GLY A 238 -11.05 -22.78 -9.13
N VAL A 239 -11.28 -21.85 -8.20
CA VAL A 239 -12.04 -20.62 -8.49
C VAL A 239 -11.16 -19.70 -9.31
N SER A 240 -11.67 -19.26 -10.45
CA SER A 240 -11.02 -18.31 -11.34
C SER A 240 -11.50 -16.88 -11.05
N THR A 241 -10.59 -15.94 -11.19
CA THR A 241 -10.87 -14.51 -11.30
C THR A 241 -10.26 -14.01 -12.61
N ARG A 242 -10.99 -13.19 -13.36
CA ARG A 242 -10.58 -12.72 -14.70
C ARG A 242 -10.91 -11.25 -14.87
N SER A 243 -9.93 -10.43 -15.23
CA SER A 243 -10.09 -8.98 -15.39
C SER A 243 -9.79 -8.50 -16.81
N VAL A 244 -10.61 -7.57 -17.29
CA VAL A 244 -10.50 -6.91 -18.59
C VAL A 244 -10.11 -5.45 -18.35
N TYR A 245 -9.05 -5.02 -19.06
CA TYR A 245 -8.46 -3.69 -18.93
C TYR A 245 -8.85 -2.80 -20.10
N ASP A 246 -9.01 -1.49 -19.85
CA ASP A 246 -9.22 -0.49 -20.89
C ASP A 246 -7.91 0.00 -21.52
N VAL A 247 -8.00 0.94 -22.47
CA VAL A 247 -6.86 1.50 -23.21
C VAL A 247 -5.87 2.30 -22.33
N SER A 248 -6.26 2.68 -21.11
CA SER A 248 -5.37 3.30 -20.11
C SER A 248 -4.64 2.28 -19.25
N GLY A 249 -5.00 0.99 -19.32
CA GLY A 249 -4.50 -0.06 -18.43
C GLY A 249 -5.23 -0.15 -17.09
N ALA A 250 -6.39 0.51 -16.94
CA ALA A 250 -7.24 0.39 -15.76
C ALA A 250 -8.24 -0.77 -15.91
N VAL A 251 -8.62 -1.42 -14.79
CA VAL A 251 -9.67 -2.45 -14.80
C VAL A 251 -11.01 -1.82 -15.17
N ALA A 252 -11.67 -2.39 -16.17
CA ALA A 252 -12.97 -1.99 -16.68
C ALA A 252 -14.07 -3.01 -16.36
N GLN A 253 -13.75 -4.31 -16.36
CA GLN A 253 -14.64 -5.40 -15.98
C GLN A 253 -13.88 -6.53 -15.26
N THR A 254 -14.57 -7.26 -14.41
CA THR A 254 -14.03 -8.43 -13.69
C THR A 254 -15.09 -9.51 -13.56
N TRP A 255 -14.73 -10.75 -13.88
CA TRP A 255 -15.58 -11.95 -13.81
C TRP A 255 -14.97 -12.93 -12.78
N MET A 256 -15.82 -13.72 -12.11
CA MET A 256 -15.41 -14.79 -11.18
C MET A 256 -16.15 -16.08 -11.52
N GLY A 257 -15.50 -17.23 -11.39
CA GLY A 257 -16.10 -18.49 -11.80
C GLY A 257 -15.44 -19.74 -11.21
N GLN A 258 -15.99 -20.91 -11.56
CA GLN A 258 -15.37 -22.20 -11.27
C GLN A 258 -15.72 -23.18 -12.40
N GLY A 259 -14.73 -23.90 -12.93
CA GLY A 259 -14.92 -24.77 -14.09
C GLY A 259 -15.36 -23.98 -15.33
N ALA A 260 -16.54 -24.29 -15.87
CA ALA A 260 -17.08 -23.65 -17.08
C ALA A 260 -18.09 -22.51 -16.83
N GLY A 261 -18.40 -22.21 -15.56
CA GLY A 261 -19.33 -21.13 -15.19
C GLY A 261 -18.61 -19.89 -14.69
N GLU A 262 -18.75 -18.77 -15.40
CA GLU A 262 -18.29 -17.44 -14.98
C GLU A 262 -19.48 -16.51 -14.72
N THR A 263 -19.35 -15.62 -13.73
CA THR A 263 -20.29 -14.55 -13.40
C THR A 263 -19.58 -13.20 -13.46
N LEU A 264 -20.21 -12.23 -14.12
CA LEU A 264 -19.79 -10.83 -14.11
C LEU A 264 -19.92 -10.27 -12.69
N VAL A 265 -18.83 -9.82 -12.06
CA VAL A 265 -18.82 -9.22 -10.71
C VAL A 265 -18.54 -7.72 -10.71
N LEU A 266 -17.83 -7.21 -11.73
CA LEU A 266 -17.66 -5.80 -12.02
C LEU A 266 -18.09 -5.53 -13.46
N LYS A 267 -19.14 -4.74 -13.64
CA LYS A 267 -19.86 -4.53 -14.91
C LYS A 267 -19.33 -3.36 -15.71
N ALA A 268 -18.99 -2.26 -15.04
CA ALA A 268 -18.37 -1.09 -15.64
C ALA A 268 -17.71 -0.19 -14.58
N VAL A 269 -16.68 0.56 -14.99
CA VAL A 269 -16.14 1.70 -14.23
C VAL A 269 -16.02 2.90 -15.16
N GLN A 270 -16.37 4.09 -14.67
CA GLN A 270 -16.13 5.37 -15.33
C GLN A 270 -15.09 6.15 -14.53
N ARG A 271 -14.14 6.79 -15.23
CA ARG A 271 -12.98 7.46 -14.63
C ARG A 271 -12.78 8.86 -15.23
N ARG A 272 -12.15 9.73 -14.44
CA ARG A 272 -11.50 10.97 -14.90
C ARG A 272 -10.21 10.64 -15.65
N ALA A 273 -9.65 11.64 -16.34
CA ALA A 273 -8.37 11.52 -17.04
C ALA A 273 -7.15 11.24 -16.13
N ASP A 274 -7.27 11.46 -14.82
CA ASP A 274 -6.29 11.10 -13.78
C ASP A 274 -6.58 9.73 -13.12
N GLY A 275 -7.50 8.94 -13.68
CA GLY A 275 -7.85 7.59 -13.22
C GLY A 275 -8.86 7.53 -12.08
N VAL A 276 -9.13 8.66 -11.40
CA VAL A 276 -10.07 8.75 -10.27
C VAL A 276 -11.48 8.32 -10.72
N PRO A 277 -12.15 7.38 -10.00
CA PRO A 277 -13.48 6.90 -10.39
C PRO A 277 -14.54 8.00 -10.27
N LEU A 278 -15.49 8.00 -11.20
CA LEU A 278 -16.71 8.80 -11.15
C LEU A 278 -17.94 7.93 -10.87
N SER A 279 -17.92 6.68 -11.35
CA SER A 279 -18.94 5.69 -11.03
C SER A 279 -18.40 4.28 -11.24
N GLN A 280 -18.92 3.32 -10.48
CA GLN A 280 -18.63 1.90 -10.58
C GLN A 280 -19.94 1.12 -10.48
N THR A 281 -20.21 0.23 -11.43
CA THR A 281 -21.39 -0.65 -11.40
C THR A 281 -20.94 -2.10 -11.19
N ALA A 282 -21.46 -2.71 -10.14
CA ALA A 282 -21.22 -4.10 -9.78
C ALA A 282 -22.01 -5.07 -10.68
N GLY A 283 -21.67 -6.36 -10.60
CA GLY A 283 -22.34 -7.44 -11.33
C GLY A 283 -23.82 -7.59 -11.00
N ASN A 284 -24.23 -7.22 -9.79
CA ASN A 284 -25.63 -7.19 -9.33
C ASN A 284 -26.33 -5.84 -9.61
N ASP A 285 -25.82 -5.01 -10.52
CA ASP A 285 -26.35 -3.69 -10.92
C ASP A 285 -26.52 -2.64 -9.79
N VAL A 286 -26.00 -2.90 -8.59
CA VAL A 286 -25.70 -1.85 -7.60
C VAL A 286 -24.62 -0.94 -8.18
N THR A 287 -24.80 0.37 -8.02
CA THR A 287 -23.91 1.39 -8.59
C THR A 287 -23.45 2.37 -7.53
N ASP A 288 -22.13 2.55 -7.44
CA ASP A 288 -21.49 3.64 -6.74
C ASP A 288 -21.29 4.84 -7.67
N THR A 289 -21.41 6.04 -7.11
CA THR A 289 -21.14 7.32 -7.79
C THR A 289 -20.36 8.25 -6.86
N TYR A 290 -19.41 8.98 -7.43
CA TYR A 290 -18.47 9.85 -6.70
C TYR A 290 -18.48 11.26 -7.29
N ALA A 291 -18.52 12.28 -6.44
CA ALA A 291 -18.40 13.68 -6.84
C ALA A 291 -17.28 14.38 -6.08
N TYR A 292 -16.67 15.38 -6.74
CA TYR A 292 -15.43 16.00 -6.28
C TYR A 292 -15.50 17.52 -6.23
N SER A 293 -14.87 18.08 -5.20
CA SER A 293 -14.56 19.50 -5.13
C SER A 293 -13.68 19.92 -6.32
N ALA A 294 -14.21 20.73 -7.23
CA ALA A 294 -13.45 21.22 -8.39
C ALA A 294 -12.21 22.05 -8.00
N ARG A 295 -12.14 22.55 -6.76
CA ARG A 295 -10.98 23.30 -6.24
C ARG A 295 -9.94 22.40 -5.56
N SER A 296 -10.35 21.56 -4.61
CA SER A 296 -9.44 20.77 -3.76
C SER A 296 -9.28 19.31 -4.18
N GLN A 297 -10.07 18.84 -5.15
CA GLN A 297 -10.18 17.44 -5.59
C GLN A 297 -10.64 16.44 -4.49
N TYR A 298 -10.96 16.92 -3.28
CA TYR A 298 -11.54 16.09 -2.23
C TYR A 298 -12.93 15.55 -2.63
N LEU A 299 -13.23 14.33 -2.16
CA LEU A 299 -14.50 13.64 -2.35
C LEU A 299 -15.63 14.40 -1.65
N SER A 300 -16.46 15.16 -2.39
CA SER A 300 -17.58 15.89 -1.79
C SER A 300 -18.82 15.01 -1.57
N ARG A 301 -18.95 13.89 -2.31
CA ARG A 301 -20.06 12.95 -2.18
C ARG A 301 -19.67 11.55 -2.66
N HIS A 302 -20.06 10.51 -1.93
CA HIS A 302 -20.04 9.10 -2.37
C HIS A 302 -21.41 8.47 -2.12
N ARG A 303 -22.00 7.85 -3.14
CA ARG A 303 -23.38 7.40 -3.12
C ARG A 303 -23.53 6.02 -3.76
N THR A 304 -24.00 5.05 -2.97
CA THR A 304 -24.26 3.66 -3.35
C THR A 304 -25.76 3.44 -3.52
N HIS A 305 -26.21 3.03 -4.71
CA HIS A 305 -27.64 2.93 -5.01
C HIS A 305 -27.99 1.90 -6.08
N ARG A 306 -29.26 1.47 -6.09
CA ARG A 306 -29.88 0.80 -7.23
C ARG A 306 -30.57 1.82 -8.13
N ARG A 307 -30.39 1.69 -9.44
CA ARG A 307 -30.97 2.61 -10.45
C ARG A 307 -32.47 2.31 -10.68
N GLY A 308 -33.17 3.19 -11.39
CA GLY A 308 -34.62 3.04 -11.64
C GLY A 308 -34.99 1.85 -12.53
N ASP A 309 -34.04 1.44 -13.36
CA ASP A 309 -34.02 0.32 -14.29
C ASP A 309 -33.58 -1.02 -13.64
N HIS A 310 -33.23 -1.01 -12.35
CA HIS A 310 -32.80 -2.21 -11.62
C HIS A 310 -33.99 -3.17 -11.34
N PRO A 311 -33.87 -4.51 -11.54
CA PRO A 311 -34.98 -5.46 -11.35
C PRO A 311 -35.66 -5.46 -9.97
N GLN A 312 -34.89 -5.35 -8.88
CA GLN A 312 -35.43 -5.15 -7.51
C GLN A 312 -35.87 -3.70 -7.21
N GLY A 313 -36.09 -2.88 -8.24
CA GLY A 313 -36.46 -1.46 -8.13
C GLY A 313 -35.35 -0.55 -7.60
N LYS A 314 -35.58 0.77 -7.73
CA LYS A 314 -34.75 1.83 -7.18
C LYS A 314 -34.63 1.72 -5.66
N LEU A 315 -33.42 1.86 -5.14
CA LEU A 315 -33.15 1.99 -3.70
C LEU A 315 -31.92 2.87 -3.48
N GLU A 316 -32.01 3.77 -2.50
CA GLU A 316 -30.85 4.46 -1.93
C GLU A 316 -30.26 3.55 -0.83
N ILE A 317 -28.99 3.18 -0.92
CA ILE A 317 -28.33 2.32 0.09
C ILE A 317 -27.52 3.20 1.03
N SER A 318 -26.72 4.11 0.49
CA SER A 318 -26.05 5.19 1.24
C SER A 318 -25.81 6.38 0.32
N ASP A 319 -25.87 7.59 0.89
CA ASP A 319 -25.61 8.84 0.17
C ASP A 319 -24.79 9.78 1.06
N LEU A 320 -23.48 9.53 1.12
CA LEU A 320 -22.51 10.21 1.97
C LEU A 320 -22.12 11.56 1.38
N HIS A 321 -22.40 12.67 2.09
CA HIS A 321 -21.93 14.02 1.74
C HIS A 321 -20.87 14.49 2.73
N TYR A 322 -19.81 15.12 2.22
CA TYR A 322 -18.62 15.48 2.99
C TYR A 322 -18.40 17.00 3.02
N THR A 323 -18.07 17.53 4.19
CA THR A 323 -17.50 18.89 4.32
C THR A 323 -16.11 18.85 4.92
N TYR A 324 -15.26 19.80 4.53
CA TYR A 324 -13.84 19.83 4.87
C TYR A 324 -13.40 21.19 5.40
N ASP A 325 -12.40 21.19 6.26
CA ASP A 325 -11.60 22.39 6.56
C ASP A 325 -10.59 22.71 5.42
N PRO A 326 -9.83 23.81 5.50
CA PRO A 326 -8.87 24.19 4.46
C PRO A 326 -7.65 23.26 4.30
N VAL A 327 -7.40 22.32 5.21
CA VAL A 327 -6.26 21.37 5.13
C VAL A 327 -6.68 19.93 4.83
N GLY A 328 -7.98 19.62 4.88
CA GLY A 328 -8.56 18.34 4.51
C GLY A 328 -9.14 17.52 5.67
N ASN A 329 -9.29 18.08 6.87
CA ASN A 329 -10.03 17.42 7.95
C ASN A 329 -11.52 17.41 7.60
N ILE A 330 -12.19 16.26 7.73
CA ILE A 330 -13.64 16.15 7.51
C ILE A 330 -14.36 16.80 8.70
N LEU A 331 -15.09 17.89 8.48
CA LEU A 331 -15.86 18.57 9.53
C LEU A 331 -17.25 17.96 9.72
N SER A 332 -17.85 17.46 8.65
CA SER A 332 -19.09 16.68 8.72
C SER A 332 -19.16 15.60 7.65
N LEU A 333 -19.87 14.53 7.98
CA LEU A 333 -20.22 13.42 7.10
C LEU A 333 -21.71 13.11 7.28
N ASP A 334 -22.52 13.34 6.26
CA ASP A 334 -23.99 13.18 6.30
C ASP A 334 -24.45 12.08 5.34
N ASP A 335 -24.93 10.95 5.87
CA ASP A 335 -25.55 9.87 5.09
C ASP A 335 -27.02 10.17 4.80
N GLN A 336 -27.30 10.88 3.71
CA GLN A 336 -28.67 11.25 3.31
C GLN A 336 -29.49 10.04 2.80
N GLY A 337 -28.85 8.88 2.63
CA GLY A 337 -29.52 7.59 2.43
C GLY A 337 -30.04 6.96 3.74
N ALA A 338 -29.67 7.51 4.89
CA ALA A 338 -30.12 7.04 6.19
C ALA A 338 -31.49 7.60 6.58
N SER A 339 -32.51 6.74 6.61
CA SER A 339 -33.82 7.07 7.22
C SER A 339 -33.64 7.60 8.65
N PRO A 340 -34.13 8.82 8.96
CA PRO A 340 -34.15 9.32 10.33
C PRO A 340 -35.08 8.48 11.22
N THR A 341 -34.67 8.24 12.46
CA THR A 341 -35.49 7.58 13.49
C THR A 341 -35.63 8.46 14.72
N TRP A 342 -36.76 8.37 15.42
CA TRP A 342 -37.00 9.11 16.66
C TRP A 342 -37.09 8.15 17.86
N HIS A 343 -36.40 8.49 18.95
CA HIS A 343 -36.48 7.77 20.21
C HIS A 343 -36.29 8.75 21.39
N ARG A 344 -37.14 8.66 22.42
CA ARG A 344 -37.16 9.60 23.58
C ARG A 344 -37.09 11.09 23.15
N ASN A 345 -37.89 11.46 22.15
CA ASN A 345 -37.95 12.78 21.51
C ASN A 345 -36.63 13.28 20.87
N THR A 346 -35.58 12.45 20.81
CA THR A 346 -34.35 12.72 20.06
C THR A 346 -34.46 12.15 18.65
N ARG A 347 -34.05 12.92 17.64
CA ARG A 347 -33.89 12.46 16.25
C ARG A 347 -32.46 11.93 16.06
N ALA A 348 -32.34 10.77 15.41
CA ALA A 348 -31.07 10.20 14.96
C ALA A 348 -31.14 9.96 13.44
N ASP A 349 -30.21 10.56 12.71
CA ASP A 349 -30.11 10.52 11.25
C ASP A 349 -28.64 10.28 10.82
N GLY A 350 -28.33 10.46 9.54
CA GLY A 350 -27.01 10.18 8.97
C GLY A 350 -25.91 11.19 9.30
N LEU A 351 -26.23 12.30 9.99
CA LEU A 351 -25.29 13.38 10.24
C LEU A 351 -24.28 13.05 11.34
N ARG A 352 -23.00 13.13 10.98
CA ARG A 352 -21.83 13.04 11.86
C ARG A 352 -21.05 14.33 11.77
N GLU A 353 -20.59 14.84 12.91
CA GLU A 353 -19.90 16.13 13.05
C GLU A 353 -18.58 15.91 13.80
N TYR A 354 -17.50 16.56 13.39
CA TYR A 354 -16.16 16.32 13.93
C TYR A 354 -15.45 17.64 14.30
N GLY A 355 -14.84 17.67 15.48
CA GLY A 355 -14.06 18.80 16.00
C GLY A 355 -12.61 18.39 16.23
N TYR A 356 -11.67 19.28 15.90
CA TYR A 356 -10.23 19.05 15.97
C TYR A 356 -9.52 20.14 16.79
N ASP A 357 -8.37 19.82 17.38
CA ASP A 357 -7.46 20.84 17.91
C ASP A 357 -6.49 21.37 16.84
N THR A 358 -5.63 22.33 17.19
CA THR A 358 -4.68 22.93 16.23
C THR A 358 -3.51 22.01 15.82
N LEU A 359 -3.45 20.78 16.34
CA LEU A 359 -2.57 19.71 15.88
C LEU A 359 -3.31 18.72 14.96
N TYR A 360 -4.58 19.02 14.63
CA TYR A 360 -5.50 18.19 13.84
C TYR A 360 -5.79 16.83 14.46
N ARG A 361 -5.76 16.75 15.80
CA ARG A 361 -6.23 15.59 16.57
C ARG A 361 -7.72 15.72 16.81
N LEU A 362 -8.47 14.63 16.64
CA LEU A 362 -9.93 14.61 16.79
C LEU A 362 -10.31 14.78 18.27
N VAL A 363 -10.86 15.92 18.67
CA VAL A 363 -11.24 16.19 20.08
C VAL A 363 -12.73 16.02 20.38
N SER A 364 -13.58 16.01 19.34
CA SER A 364 -14.98 15.63 19.48
C SER A 364 -15.55 15.00 18.22
N ALA A 365 -16.53 14.12 18.39
CA ALA A 365 -17.31 13.55 17.30
C ALA A 365 -18.79 13.41 17.68
N SER A 366 -19.68 13.44 16.70
CA SER A 366 -21.11 13.12 16.86
C SER A 366 -21.55 12.11 15.79
N GLY A 367 -22.64 11.40 16.05
CA GLY A 367 -23.20 10.42 15.12
C GLY A 367 -24.36 9.66 15.76
N ARG A 368 -24.68 8.47 15.24
CA ARG A 368 -25.74 7.60 15.78
C ARG A 368 -25.24 6.23 16.23
N GLU A 369 -25.88 5.70 17.27
CA GLU A 369 -25.69 4.35 17.81
C GLU A 369 -27.02 3.62 18.00
N ARG A 370 -26.98 2.29 18.11
CA ARG A 370 -28.11 1.42 18.43
C ARG A 370 -28.27 1.24 19.94
N ILE A 371 -29.50 1.33 20.41
CA ILE A 371 -29.84 1.37 21.85
C ILE A 371 -29.93 -0.05 22.42
N GLN A 372 -28.86 -0.50 23.06
CA GLN A 372 -28.75 -1.85 23.63
C GLN A 372 -29.94 -2.22 24.53
N VAL A 373 -30.54 -3.39 24.28
CA VAL A 373 -31.74 -3.88 24.98
C VAL A 373 -31.45 -4.21 26.46
N SER A 374 -30.22 -4.63 26.76
CA SER A 374 -29.69 -4.80 28.11
C SER A 374 -28.63 -3.74 28.38
N GLY A 375 -28.80 -2.94 29.42
CA GLY A 375 -27.85 -1.88 29.83
C GLY A 375 -26.55 -2.38 30.48
N ILE A 376 -26.04 -3.54 30.04
CA ILE A 376 -24.76 -4.11 30.48
C ILE A 376 -23.76 -3.87 29.35
N TRP A 377 -22.92 -2.86 29.50
CA TRP A 377 -21.78 -2.68 28.59
C TRP A 377 -20.71 -3.73 28.91
N SER A 378 -20.50 -4.69 28.02
CA SER A 378 -19.38 -5.63 28.12
C SER A 378 -18.09 -4.97 27.61
N PRO A 379 -16.99 -4.94 28.40
CA PRO A 379 -15.67 -4.56 27.90
C PRO A 379 -15.08 -5.63 26.95
N ALA A 380 -15.56 -6.87 27.03
CA ALA A 380 -15.24 -7.94 26.09
C ALA A 380 -16.24 -7.91 24.91
N PHE A 381 -15.73 -7.77 23.69
CA PHE A 381 -16.50 -7.48 22.47
C PHE A 381 -17.34 -8.64 21.93
N SER A 382 -18.33 -9.10 22.71
CA SER A 382 -19.21 -10.20 22.34
C SER A 382 -19.99 -9.92 21.05
N ALA A 383 -20.38 -10.98 20.33
CA ALA A 383 -21.26 -10.85 19.17
C ALA A 383 -22.69 -10.42 19.55
N ALA A 384 -23.12 -10.68 20.79
CA ALA A 384 -24.46 -10.35 21.28
C ALA A 384 -24.67 -8.83 21.42
N ASP A 385 -23.66 -8.10 21.89
CA ASP A 385 -23.70 -6.64 22.11
C ASP A 385 -24.03 -5.85 20.82
N ARG A 386 -23.65 -6.39 19.66
CA ARG A 386 -23.73 -5.74 18.34
C ARG A 386 -25.16 -5.67 17.78
N LYS A 387 -26.09 -6.45 18.35
CA LYS A 387 -27.52 -6.52 17.98
C LYS A 387 -28.42 -5.66 18.88
N GLY A 388 -27.84 -4.68 19.55
CA GLY A 388 -28.49 -3.87 20.58
C GLY A 388 -29.63 -2.98 20.11
N GLY A 389 -30.81 -3.55 19.84
CA GLY A 389 -32.08 -2.83 19.69
C GLY A 389 -32.36 -2.24 18.31
N ASN A 390 -33.65 -2.08 18.01
CA ASN A 390 -34.15 -1.61 16.71
C ASN A 390 -34.21 -0.08 16.57
N ALA A 391 -33.86 0.66 17.63
CA ALA A 391 -33.92 2.13 17.67
C ALA A 391 -32.51 2.72 17.66
N TRP A 392 -32.31 3.80 16.91
CA TRP A 392 -31.08 4.59 16.96
C TRP A 392 -31.24 5.83 17.85
N SER A 393 -30.15 6.25 18.48
CA SER A 393 -30.00 7.51 19.21
C SER A 393 -28.79 8.28 18.71
N LYS A 394 -28.84 9.62 18.75
CA LYS A 394 -27.63 10.44 18.61
C LYS A 394 -26.70 10.20 19.79
N TYR A 395 -25.40 10.12 19.54
CA TYR A 395 -24.35 10.16 20.54
C TYR A 395 -23.39 11.34 20.30
N THR A 396 -22.57 11.64 21.30
CA THR A 396 -21.42 12.54 21.18
C THR A 396 -20.25 11.94 21.95
N GLU A 397 -19.08 11.94 21.34
CA GLU A 397 -17.81 11.55 21.95
C GLU A 397 -16.88 12.76 22.08
N HIS A 398 -16.13 12.79 23.17
CA HIS A 398 -15.05 13.75 23.44
C HIS A 398 -13.77 12.98 23.76
N TYR A 399 -12.66 13.44 23.19
CA TYR A 399 -11.36 12.78 23.28
C TYR A 399 -10.33 13.73 23.89
N THR A 400 -9.70 13.32 24.98
CA THR A 400 -8.65 14.09 25.66
C THR A 400 -7.31 13.42 25.47
N TYR A 401 -6.31 14.21 25.04
CA TYR A 401 -4.94 13.78 24.82
C TYR A 401 -3.97 14.40 25.82
N ASP A 402 -2.88 13.71 26.14
CA ASP A 402 -1.72 14.35 26.77
C ASP A 402 -0.78 15.01 25.72
N ASP A 403 0.28 15.67 26.20
CA ASP A 403 1.27 16.35 25.36
C ASP A 403 2.27 15.37 24.69
N GLY A 404 2.03 14.06 24.80
CA GLY A 404 2.74 12.99 24.10
C GLY A 404 1.81 12.21 23.17
N ASP A 405 0.67 12.80 22.79
CA ASP A 405 -0.33 12.25 21.87
C ASP A 405 -1.01 10.94 22.32
N ASN A 406 -0.97 10.65 23.63
CA ASN A 406 -1.72 9.54 24.20
C ASN A 406 -3.20 9.91 24.37
N LEU A 407 -4.12 9.13 23.80
CA LEU A 407 -5.55 9.22 24.12
C LEU A 407 -5.79 8.76 25.57
N ILE A 408 -5.97 9.71 26.48
CA ILE A 408 -6.07 9.47 27.93
C ILE A 408 -7.52 9.36 28.44
N VAL A 409 -8.47 10.02 27.78
CA VAL A 409 -9.91 9.91 28.08
C VAL A 409 -10.73 9.87 26.80
N LEU A 410 -11.65 8.91 26.71
CA LEU A 410 -12.75 8.88 25.76
C LEU A 410 -14.05 8.97 26.57
N SER A 411 -14.74 10.10 26.49
CA SER A 411 -16.04 10.33 27.12
C SER A 411 -17.14 10.24 26.07
N HIS A 412 -18.04 9.28 26.22
CA HIS A 412 -19.14 9.00 25.29
C HIS A 412 -20.47 9.29 25.98
N ASN A 413 -21.35 10.04 25.32
CA ASN A 413 -22.69 10.35 25.79
C ASN A 413 -23.73 9.94 24.72
N GLY A 414 -24.55 8.92 25.01
CA GLY A 414 -25.43 8.28 24.02
C GLY A 414 -26.79 7.85 24.60
N GLY A 415 -27.55 7.05 23.85
CA GLY A 415 -28.90 6.63 24.21
C GLY A 415 -28.95 5.65 25.39
N ALA A 416 -27.85 4.93 25.63
CA ALA A 416 -27.61 4.12 26.82
C ALA A 416 -27.18 4.94 28.05
N GLY A 417 -26.85 6.23 27.89
CA GLY A 417 -26.35 7.13 28.93
C GLY A 417 -24.91 7.61 28.68
N SER A 418 -24.35 8.30 29.68
CA SER A 418 -22.96 8.78 29.64
C SER A 418 -21.99 7.77 30.26
N ARG A 419 -20.91 7.45 29.55
CA ARG A 419 -19.81 6.57 29.97
C ARG A 419 -18.47 7.26 29.69
N SER A 420 -17.41 6.87 30.40
CA SER A 420 -16.06 7.35 30.09
C SER A 420 -15.04 6.25 30.30
N ARG A 421 -14.18 6.04 29.29
CA ARG A 421 -13.01 5.18 29.37
C ARG A 421 -11.79 6.07 29.60
N LYS A 422 -10.94 5.68 30.53
CA LYS A 422 -9.71 6.40 30.87
C LYS A 422 -8.51 5.48 30.84
N ARG A 423 -7.33 6.03 30.57
CA ARG A 423 -6.05 5.32 30.62
C ARG A 423 -5.08 6.01 31.57
N MET A 424 -4.44 5.21 32.40
CA MET A 424 -3.21 5.60 33.08
C MET A 424 -2.07 5.43 32.07
N VAL A 425 -1.35 6.51 31.75
CA VAL A 425 -0.13 6.46 30.92
C VAL A 425 1.08 6.46 31.85
N SER A 426 2.16 5.77 31.46
CA SER A 426 3.40 5.84 32.23
C SER A 426 3.95 7.28 32.27
N LYS A 427 4.68 7.58 33.34
CA LYS A 427 5.52 8.78 33.46
C LYS A 427 6.83 8.66 32.71
N GLN A 428 7.20 7.44 32.30
CA GLN A 428 8.50 7.11 31.68
C GLN A 428 8.40 6.73 30.20
N SER A 429 7.20 6.46 29.69
CA SER A 429 6.93 6.05 28.31
C SER A 429 5.47 6.32 27.92
N ASN A 430 5.10 6.05 26.66
CA ASN A 430 3.72 6.15 26.14
C ASN A 430 2.93 4.84 26.34
N ARG A 431 3.53 3.82 26.96
CA ARG A 431 2.82 2.65 27.48
C ARG A 431 1.68 3.10 28.41
N ALA A 432 0.51 2.49 28.27
CA ALA A 432 -0.67 2.89 29.03
C ALA A 432 -1.66 1.72 29.23
N MET A 433 -2.29 1.65 30.39
CA MET A 433 -3.32 0.66 30.75
C MET A 433 -4.62 1.36 31.17
N PRO A 434 -5.80 0.70 31.13
CA PRO A 434 -7.06 1.31 31.60
C PRO A 434 -7.01 1.70 33.08
N GLU A 435 -7.69 2.78 33.45
CA GLU A 435 -7.86 3.17 34.87
C GLU A 435 -8.60 2.04 35.63
N GLY A 436 -8.05 1.61 36.76
CA GLY A 436 -8.62 0.51 37.57
C GLY A 436 -8.26 -0.92 37.13
N HIS A 437 -7.45 -1.10 36.08
CA HIS A 437 -6.94 -2.41 35.65
C HIS A 437 -5.87 -2.97 36.60
N GLU A 438 -5.78 -4.30 36.75
CA GLU A 438 -4.84 -4.97 37.67
C GLU A 438 -3.36 -4.69 37.38
N LEU A 439 -3.01 -4.58 36.09
CA LEU A 439 -1.67 -4.23 35.62
C LEU A 439 -1.56 -2.72 35.33
N THR A 440 -0.47 -2.10 35.77
CA THR A 440 -0.13 -0.69 35.49
C THR A 440 0.65 -0.57 34.17
N PRO A 441 0.90 0.65 33.65
CA PRO A 441 1.77 0.84 32.48
C PRO A 441 3.18 0.25 32.61
N GLU A 442 3.72 0.21 33.84
CA GLU A 442 5.05 -0.30 34.15
C GLU A 442 5.08 -1.83 34.27
N THR A 443 3.97 -2.45 34.70
CA THR A 443 3.89 -3.92 34.88
C THR A 443 3.17 -4.65 33.75
N GLY A 444 2.36 -3.94 32.95
CA GLY A 444 1.46 -4.45 31.93
C GLY A 444 2.08 -4.83 30.59
N PHE A 445 3.38 -4.63 30.40
CA PHE A 445 4.09 -4.91 29.14
C PHE A 445 5.28 -5.86 29.37
N VAL A 446 5.62 -6.69 28.38
CA VAL A 446 6.93 -7.37 28.27
C VAL A 446 7.90 -6.50 27.44
N PRO A 447 9.21 -6.78 27.44
CA PRO A 447 10.17 -6.08 26.60
C PRO A 447 9.76 -6.10 25.12
N GLY A 448 10.05 -5.00 24.41
CA GLY A 448 9.53 -4.75 23.06
C GLY A 448 8.24 -3.94 23.06
N GLY A 449 7.73 -3.54 24.22
CA GLY A 449 6.48 -2.78 24.33
C GLY A 449 5.24 -3.59 24.00
N LEU A 450 5.24 -4.89 24.31
CA LEU A 450 4.14 -5.80 23.96
C LEU A 450 3.21 -6.01 25.17
N GLN A 451 1.91 -5.75 25.03
CA GLN A 451 0.96 -5.76 26.15
C GLN A 451 0.66 -7.18 26.65
N LYS A 452 0.58 -7.39 27.97
CA LYS A 452 0.40 -8.71 28.62
C LYS A 452 -1.05 -9.18 28.75
N ALA A 453 -2.01 -8.26 28.78
CA ALA A 453 -3.44 -8.57 28.89
C ALA A 453 -4.27 -7.47 28.21
N LEU A 454 -5.43 -7.85 27.66
CA LEU A 454 -6.46 -6.93 27.19
C LEU A 454 -7.09 -6.15 28.35
N ALA A 455 -7.83 -5.10 28.03
CA ALA A 455 -8.49 -4.23 29.01
C ALA A 455 -9.54 -4.92 29.90
N ASP A 456 -9.96 -6.14 29.53
CA ASP A 456 -10.88 -7.02 30.26
C ASP A 456 -10.14 -8.15 31.02
N GLY A 457 -8.81 -8.06 31.16
CA GLY A 457 -7.98 -9.03 31.89
C GLY A 457 -7.65 -10.32 31.12
N ARG A 458 -8.11 -10.47 29.87
CA ARG A 458 -7.77 -11.63 29.03
C ARG A 458 -6.28 -11.60 28.65
N PRO A 459 -5.49 -12.64 28.97
CA PRO A 459 -4.05 -12.65 28.76
C PRO A 459 -3.68 -12.72 27.27
N LEU A 460 -2.52 -12.13 26.96
CA LEU A 460 -1.89 -12.06 25.66
C LEU A 460 -0.54 -12.79 25.74
N SER A 461 -0.22 -13.58 24.72
CA SER A 461 1.09 -14.24 24.58
C SER A 461 1.71 -13.90 23.24
N TRP A 462 3.03 -13.75 23.23
CA TRP A 462 3.80 -13.26 22.10
C TRP A 462 4.84 -14.30 21.64
N GLN A 463 5.28 -14.19 20.38
CA GLN A 463 6.39 -14.95 19.82
C GLN A 463 7.72 -14.23 20.11
N ALA A 464 8.83 -14.96 19.93
CA ALA A 464 10.19 -14.44 20.09
C ALA A 464 10.50 -13.23 19.18
N ASP A 465 9.81 -13.10 18.06
CA ASP A 465 9.92 -12.01 17.07
C ASP A 465 8.83 -10.93 17.22
N ASN A 466 8.28 -10.79 18.43
CA ASN A 466 7.28 -9.77 18.82
C ASN A 466 5.88 -9.93 18.20
N GLN A 467 5.57 -11.03 17.50
CA GLN A 467 4.22 -11.27 16.96
C GLN A 467 3.23 -11.78 18.03
N LEU A 468 1.95 -11.41 17.93
CA LEU A 468 0.93 -11.93 18.85
C LEU A 468 0.65 -13.41 18.55
N ARG A 469 0.97 -14.30 19.48
CA ARG A 469 0.85 -15.76 19.33
C ARG A 469 -0.56 -16.27 19.62
N GLN A 470 -1.11 -15.90 20.78
CA GLN A 470 -2.40 -16.40 21.27
C GLN A 470 -3.01 -15.46 22.31
N VAL A 471 -4.35 -15.40 22.32
CA VAL A 471 -5.18 -14.74 23.35
C VAL A 471 -6.10 -15.77 23.99
N SER A 472 -6.26 -15.77 25.31
CA SER A 472 -7.33 -16.53 25.96
C SER A 472 -8.66 -15.79 25.84
N LEU A 473 -9.68 -16.43 25.25
CA LEU A 473 -11.02 -15.90 25.09
C LEU A 473 -11.84 -16.03 26.38
N VAL A 474 -11.76 -17.17 27.07
CA VAL A 474 -12.41 -17.41 28.37
C VAL A 474 -11.42 -18.15 29.26
N ARG A 475 -11.13 -17.55 30.43
CA ARG A 475 -10.23 -18.18 31.41
C ARG A 475 -10.96 -19.21 32.25
N ARG A 476 -10.33 -20.35 32.52
CA ARG A 476 -10.93 -21.44 33.31
C ARG A 476 -10.12 -21.69 34.59
N ALA A 477 -10.82 -21.94 35.69
CA ALA A 477 -10.18 -22.21 36.99
C ALA A 477 -9.50 -23.59 37.03
N GLU A 478 -10.01 -24.55 36.24
CA GLU A 478 -9.45 -25.90 36.09
C GLU A 478 -9.39 -26.29 34.61
N GLY A 479 -8.20 -26.70 34.16
CA GLY A 479 -7.89 -27.10 32.77
C GLY A 479 -7.78 -25.93 31.77
N GLU A 480 -7.29 -26.21 30.56
CA GLU A 480 -7.01 -25.21 29.51
C GLU A 480 -8.12 -24.15 29.31
N ASP A 481 -7.70 -22.91 29.07
CA ASP A 481 -8.58 -21.81 28.63
C ASP A 481 -9.22 -22.11 27.26
N ASP A 482 -10.30 -21.39 26.93
CA ASP A 482 -10.74 -21.24 25.54
C ASP A 482 -9.84 -20.18 24.87
N VAL A 483 -9.35 -20.41 23.64
CA VAL A 483 -8.25 -19.64 23.06
C VAL A 483 -8.43 -19.30 21.58
N GLU A 484 -7.81 -18.21 21.13
CA GLU A 484 -7.59 -17.91 19.72
C GLU A 484 -6.08 -17.74 19.46
N ARG A 485 -5.53 -18.53 18.54
CA ARG A 485 -4.10 -18.62 18.20
C ARG A 485 -3.85 -18.21 16.75
N PHE A 486 -2.71 -17.59 16.48
CA PHE A 486 -2.33 -17.09 15.16
C PHE A 486 -1.01 -17.71 14.70
N HIS A 487 -0.90 -17.97 13.39
CA HIS A 487 0.35 -18.42 12.75
C HIS A 487 0.67 -17.47 11.59
N TYR A 488 1.97 -17.22 11.36
CA TYR A 488 2.47 -16.24 10.40
C TYR A 488 3.63 -16.82 9.58
N ALA A 489 3.77 -16.39 8.34
CA ALA A 489 4.91 -16.73 7.49
C ALA A 489 6.13 -15.87 7.83
N ASP A 490 5.93 -14.56 7.83
CA ASP A 490 6.90 -13.52 8.15
C ASP A 490 6.37 -12.61 9.28
N GLY A 491 7.07 -11.51 9.58
CA GLY A 491 6.71 -10.56 10.64
C GLY A 491 5.34 -9.87 10.51
N GLY A 492 4.75 -9.81 9.30
CA GLY A 492 3.47 -9.15 9.01
C GLY A 492 2.42 -10.00 8.29
N THR A 493 2.72 -11.23 7.88
CA THR A 493 1.83 -12.10 7.07
C THR A 493 1.19 -13.23 7.88
N ARG A 494 -0.03 -13.02 8.40
CA ARG A 494 -0.82 -14.07 9.07
C ARG A 494 -1.36 -15.09 8.07
N THR A 495 -0.95 -16.35 8.22
CA THR A 495 -1.42 -17.48 7.39
C THR A 495 -2.58 -18.23 8.04
N ARG A 496 -2.72 -18.21 9.38
CA ARG A 496 -3.82 -18.88 10.10
C ARG A 496 -4.34 -18.16 11.32
N LYS A 497 -5.60 -18.48 11.65
CA LYS A 497 -6.25 -18.24 12.93
C LYS A 497 -6.95 -19.53 13.38
N VAL A 498 -6.72 -19.95 14.63
CA VAL A 498 -7.25 -21.19 15.22
C VAL A 498 -7.98 -20.85 16.50
N THR A 499 -9.31 -20.97 16.49
CA THR A 499 -10.18 -20.70 17.63
C THR A 499 -10.61 -22.03 18.26
N THR A 500 -10.29 -22.25 19.54
CA THR A 500 -10.61 -23.48 20.27
C THR A 500 -11.54 -23.16 21.45
N LEU A 501 -12.72 -23.77 21.46
CA LEU A 501 -13.79 -23.56 22.46
C LEU A 501 -14.25 -24.91 23.03
N LYS A 502 -14.15 -25.10 24.35
CA LYS A 502 -14.70 -26.26 25.07
C LYS A 502 -16.19 -26.07 25.34
N LEU A 503 -17.03 -26.71 24.54
CA LEU A 503 -18.49 -26.71 24.69
C LEU A 503 -18.95 -27.87 25.56
N ALA A 504 -20.23 -27.87 25.98
CA ALA A 504 -20.84 -28.98 26.72
C ALA A 504 -20.90 -30.28 25.89
N GLN A 505 -20.81 -30.17 24.56
CA GLN A 505 -20.87 -31.28 23.60
C GLN A 505 -19.48 -31.77 23.14
N GLY A 506 -18.38 -31.18 23.62
CA GLY A 506 -17.02 -31.52 23.18
C GLY A 506 -16.15 -30.29 22.86
N LEU A 507 -14.95 -30.54 22.35
CA LEU A 507 -13.99 -29.51 21.93
C LEU A 507 -14.30 -29.05 20.51
N GLN A 508 -14.82 -27.82 20.37
CA GLN A 508 -15.01 -27.19 19.07
C GLN A 508 -13.72 -26.47 18.64
N THR A 509 -13.23 -26.79 17.45
CA THR A 509 -12.10 -26.09 16.82
C THR A 509 -12.58 -25.44 15.52
N THR A 510 -12.41 -24.13 15.40
CA THR A 510 -12.58 -23.40 14.13
C THR A 510 -11.20 -23.03 13.59
N LEU A 511 -10.86 -23.51 12.41
CA LEU A 511 -9.62 -23.21 11.70
C LEU A 511 -9.93 -22.30 10.50
N VAL A 512 -9.24 -21.16 10.45
CA VAL A 512 -9.19 -20.25 9.31
C VAL A 512 -7.77 -20.27 8.74
N THR A 513 -7.65 -20.41 7.42
CA THR A 513 -6.36 -20.39 6.70
C THR A 513 -6.45 -19.43 5.51
N TYR A 514 -5.54 -18.46 5.46
CA TYR A 514 -5.38 -17.47 4.40
C TYR A 514 -4.20 -17.91 3.51
N ALA A 515 -4.48 -18.72 2.49
CA ALA A 515 -3.45 -19.38 1.69
C ALA A 515 -3.93 -19.74 0.27
N GLY A 516 -2.99 -19.93 -0.67
CA GLY A 516 -3.31 -20.41 -2.02
C GLY A 516 -4.31 -19.54 -2.80
N GLY A 517 -4.37 -18.23 -2.57
CA GLY A 517 -5.31 -17.31 -3.25
C GLY A 517 -6.77 -17.40 -2.77
N CYS A 518 -7.02 -17.92 -1.57
CA CYS A 518 -8.34 -17.98 -0.95
C CYS A 518 -8.25 -17.91 0.58
N GLU A 519 -9.39 -17.72 1.23
CA GLU A 519 -9.58 -18.00 2.66
C GLU A 519 -10.40 -19.29 2.79
N THR A 520 -9.88 -20.28 3.52
CA THR A 520 -10.63 -21.49 3.88
C THR A 520 -11.00 -21.45 5.35
N ARG A 521 -12.26 -21.80 5.67
CA ARG A 521 -12.78 -21.85 7.04
C ARG A 521 -13.39 -23.21 7.30
N SER A 522 -13.02 -23.85 8.39
CA SER A 522 -13.59 -25.12 8.84
C SER A 522 -13.93 -25.08 10.33
N ARG A 523 -15.00 -25.78 10.72
CA ARG A 523 -15.42 -25.97 12.11
C ARG A 523 -15.56 -27.47 12.36
N GLN A 524 -14.85 -27.95 13.38
CA GLN A 524 -14.85 -29.33 13.83
C GLN A 524 -15.33 -29.41 15.27
N LEU A 525 -15.93 -30.54 15.67
CA LEU A 525 -16.22 -30.89 17.07
C LEU A 525 -15.61 -32.26 17.35
N ASP A 526 -14.72 -32.36 18.33
CA ASP A 526 -13.94 -33.58 18.65
C ASP A 526 -13.30 -34.22 17.40
N GLY A 527 -12.75 -33.37 16.53
CA GLY A 527 -12.11 -33.76 15.26
C GLY A 527 -13.08 -34.08 14.11
N GLN A 528 -14.39 -34.18 14.35
CA GLN A 528 -15.39 -34.41 13.30
C GLN A 528 -15.76 -33.10 12.61
N LEU A 529 -15.62 -33.04 11.28
CA LEU A 529 -15.93 -31.86 10.48
C LEU A 529 -17.44 -31.58 10.45
N GLN A 530 -17.86 -30.42 10.95
CA GLN A 530 -19.26 -30.00 10.99
C GLN A 530 -19.64 -29.05 9.86
N LYS A 531 -18.75 -28.11 9.51
CA LYS A 531 -18.95 -27.16 8.41
C LYS A 531 -17.62 -26.76 7.80
N GLN A 532 -17.58 -26.59 6.48
CA GLN A 532 -16.46 -26.01 5.75
C GLN A 532 -17.00 -25.01 4.73
N VAL A 533 -16.31 -23.89 4.55
CA VAL A 533 -16.53 -22.96 3.44
C VAL A 533 -15.20 -22.48 2.89
N VAL A 534 -15.21 -22.06 1.63
CA VAL A 534 -14.09 -21.36 0.99
C VAL A 534 -14.58 -20.02 0.48
N ILE A 535 -13.79 -18.99 0.71
CA ILE A 535 -14.08 -17.61 0.32
C ILE A 535 -12.96 -17.16 -0.63
N THR A 536 -13.36 -16.67 -1.80
CA THR A 536 -12.49 -15.96 -2.73
C THR A 536 -13.02 -14.55 -2.85
N GLU A 537 -12.21 -13.53 -2.60
CA GLU A 537 -12.63 -12.13 -2.67
C GLU A 537 -11.86 -11.40 -3.77
N HIS A 538 -12.60 -10.70 -4.63
CA HIS A 538 -12.05 -9.90 -5.73
C HIS A 538 -13.13 -8.91 -6.21
N ALA A 539 -12.76 -7.76 -6.78
CA ALA A 539 -13.70 -6.73 -7.24
C ALA A 539 -14.66 -6.18 -6.14
N GLY A 540 -14.33 -6.36 -4.86
CA GLY A 540 -15.23 -6.05 -3.72
C GLY A 540 -16.32 -7.10 -3.49
N VAL A 541 -16.16 -8.31 -4.07
CA VAL A 541 -17.17 -9.37 -4.07
C VAL A 541 -16.60 -10.65 -3.48
N ARG A 542 -17.26 -11.18 -2.44
CA ARG A 542 -16.93 -12.48 -1.84
C ARG A 542 -17.71 -13.58 -2.54
N TRP A 543 -17.01 -14.44 -3.28
CA TRP A 543 -17.48 -15.76 -3.70
C TRP A 543 -17.36 -16.72 -2.52
N ILE A 544 -18.49 -17.11 -1.94
CA ILE A 544 -18.56 -17.95 -0.75
C ILE A 544 -19.14 -19.30 -1.14
N GLN A 545 -18.32 -20.36 -1.12
CA GLN A 545 -18.70 -21.72 -1.50
C GLN A 545 -18.66 -22.68 -0.30
N SER A 546 -19.53 -23.69 -0.29
CA SER A 546 -19.53 -24.82 0.65
C SER A 546 -19.05 -26.09 -0.07
N PRO A 547 -17.81 -26.57 0.17
CA PRO A 547 -17.30 -27.80 -0.47
C PRO A 547 -18.11 -29.07 -0.15
N LEU A 548 -18.90 -29.05 0.92
CA LEU A 548 -19.66 -30.21 1.40
C LEU A 548 -20.91 -30.52 0.56
N ASN A 549 -21.44 -29.53 -0.16
CA ASN A 549 -22.63 -29.67 -1.01
C ASN A 549 -22.54 -28.94 -2.37
N GLY A 550 -21.45 -28.22 -2.63
CA GLY A 550 -21.19 -27.51 -3.89
C GLY A 550 -21.88 -26.15 -4.02
N GLU A 551 -22.77 -25.79 -3.10
CA GLU A 551 -23.49 -24.51 -3.10
C GLU A 551 -22.52 -23.32 -3.00
N TYR A 552 -22.81 -22.25 -3.74
CA TYR A 552 -22.09 -20.99 -3.65
C TYR A 552 -23.05 -19.80 -3.65
N GLN A 553 -22.59 -18.67 -3.10
CA GLN A 553 -23.27 -17.39 -3.15
C GLN A 553 -22.26 -16.25 -3.37
N LEU A 554 -22.76 -15.13 -3.89
CA LEU A 554 -22.01 -13.88 -4.02
C LEU A 554 -22.50 -12.87 -2.97
N ARG A 555 -21.55 -12.21 -2.30
CA ARG A 555 -21.78 -11.04 -1.45
C ARG A 555 -20.99 -9.86 -2.02
N TYR A 556 -21.68 -8.78 -2.37
CA TYR A 556 -21.11 -7.57 -2.95
C TYR A 556 -20.99 -6.51 -1.86
N GLY A 557 -19.77 -6.19 -1.43
CA GLY A 557 -19.51 -5.24 -0.35
C GLY A 557 -19.66 -3.79 -0.80
N PHE A 558 -20.01 -2.91 0.14
CA PHE A 558 -19.90 -1.46 -0.01
C PHE A 558 -19.18 -0.86 1.21
N THR A 559 -18.48 0.27 1.03
CA THR A 559 -17.59 0.86 2.03
C THR A 559 -17.85 2.35 2.24
N ASP A 560 -17.24 2.91 3.28
CA ASP A 560 -17.02 4.36 3.41
C ASP A 560 -15.70 4.79 2.71
N HIS A 561 -15.31 6.04 2.90
CA HIS A 561 -14.09 6.66 2.36
C HIS A 561 -12.79 6.15 2.99
N LEU A 562 -12.84 5.49 4.15
CA LEU A 562 -11.69 4.82 4.78
C LEU A 562 -11.52 3.38 4.29
N GLY A 563 -12.45 2.89 3.47
CA GLY A 563 -12.54 1.47 3.12
C GLY A 563 -13.15 0.61 4.23
N SER A 564 -13.75 1.21 5.27
CA SER A 564 -14.53 0.44 6.24
C SER A 564 -15.74 -0.15 5.54
N SER A 565 -15.91 -1.47 5.57
CA SER A 565 -17.07 -2.08 4.91
C SER A 565 -18.34 -1.79 5.71
N SER A 566 -19.16 -0.90 5.16
CA SER A 566 -20.42 -0.42 5.73
C SER A 566 -21.57 -1.40 5.51
N GLY A 567 -21.37 -2.48 4.74
CA GLY A 567 -22.37 -3.50 4.50
C GLY A 567 -22.11 -4.37 3.27
N GLU A 568 -23.09 -5.22 2.97
CA GLU A 568 -23.09 -6.11 1.81
C GLU A 568 -24.48 -6.20 1.16
N THR A 569 -24.49 -6.47 -0.14
CA THR A 569 -25.67 -6.85 -0.91
C THR A 569 -25.52 -8.26 -1.50
N ASP A 570 -26.63 -8.95 -1.75
CA ASP A 570 -26.62 -10.25 -2.43
C ASP A 570 -26.55 -10.14 -3.96
N ALA A 571 -26.57 -11.29 -4.66
CA ALA A 571 -26.57 -11.35 -6.12
C ALA A 571 -27.81 -10.72 -6.80
N LEU A 572 -28.83 -10.30 -6.05
CA LEU A 572 -29.99 -9.56 -6.54
C LEU A 572 -29.96 -8.07 -6.14
N GLY A 573 -28.87 -7.60 -5.52
CA GLY A 573 -28.73 -6.22 -5.05
C GLY A 573 -29.55 -5.91 -3.79
N ARG A 574 -30.04 -6.93 -3.08
CA ARG A 574 -30.75 -6.76 -1.79
C ARG A 574 -29.72 -6.59 -0.68
N VAL A 575 -29.89 -5.61 0.20
CA VAL A 575 -28.99 -5.40 1.35
C VAL A 575 -29.19 -6.55 2.34
N VAL A 576 -28.10 -7.21 2.71
CA VAL A 576 -28.08 -8.33 3.67
C VAL A 576 -27.28 -8.01 4.93
N ALA A 577 -26.34 -7.06 4.84
CA ALA A 577 -25.64 -6.51 5.99
C ALA A 577 -25.52 -4.98 5.88
N ARG A 578 -25.62 -4.26 7.01
CA ARG A 578 -25.22 -2.85 7.19
C ARG A 578 -24.52 -2.69 8.54
N GLN A 579 -23.51 -1.82 8.62
CA GLN A 579 -22.78 -1.53 9.84
C GLN A 579 -22.28 -0.08 9.87
N GLU A 580 -22.30 0.54 11.03
CA GLU A 580 -21.73 1.87 11.29
C GLU A 580 -20.69 1.82 12.41
N TYR A 581 -19.73 2.74 12.33
CA TYR A 581 -18.56 2.80 13.21
C TYR A 581 -18.45 4.17 13.91
N ALA A 582 -17.95 4.16 15.14
CA ALA A 582 -17.40 5.34 15.80
C ALA A 582 -16.02 5.68 15.18
N PRO A 583 -15.50 6.90 15.33
CA PRO A 583 -14.26 7.32 14.67
C PRO A 583 -13.05 6.40 14.90
N TYR A 584 -12.90 5.83 16.10
CA TYR A 584 -11.81 4.89 16.40
C TYR A 584 -12.15 3.40 16.08
N GLY A 585 -13.22 3.12 15.35
CA GLY A 585 -13.53 1.79 14.80
C GLY A 585 -14.35 0.84 15.68
N GLU A 586 -14.90 1.31 16.80
CA GLU A 586 -15.96 0.58 17.50
C GLU A 586 -17.24 0.55 16.65
N THR A 587 -18.03 -0.51 16.75
CA THR A 587 -19.32 -0.61 16.05
C THR A 587 -20.41 0.15 16.82
N THR A 588 -21.00 1.17 16.22
CA THR A 588 -22.14 1.89 16.82
C THR A 588 -23.48 1.22 16.50
N GLY A 589 -23.54 0.41 15.45
CA GLY A 589 -24.70 -0.44 15.15
C GLY A 589 -24.49 -1.34 13.95
N SER A 590 -25.17 -2.49 13.94
CA SER A 590 -25.21 -3.40 12.78
C SER A 590 -26.59 -4.02 12.55
N ASP A 591 -27.00 -4.08 11.28
CA ASP A 591 -28.07 -4.93 10.75
C ASP A 591 -27.40 -6.08 9.99
N GLU A 592 -27.40 -7.28 10.56
CA GLU A 592 -26.82 -8.49 9.96
C GLU A 592 -27.46 -9.68 10.68
N ASP A 593 -27.90 -10.71 9.97
CA ASP A 593 -28.65 -11.82 10.57
C ASP A 593 -27.78 -12.63 11.55
N SER A 594 -28.37 -13.11 12.66
CA SER A 594 -27.65 -13.98 13.62
C SER A 594 -27.16 -15.26 12.95
N VAL A 595 -27.96 -15.79 12.03
CA VAL A 595 -27.63 -16.96 11.20
C VAL A 595 -26.46 -16.69 10.26
N GLU A 596 -26.14 -15.43 9.91
CA GLU A 596 -24.94 -15.10 9.14
C GLU A 596 -23.71 -14.93 10.05
N ILE A 597 -23.86 -14.27 11.20
CA ILE A 597 -22.77 -14.00 12.18
C ILE A 597 -22.21 -15.29 12.81
N ASP A 598 -23.04 -16.20 13.33
CA ASP A 598 -22.58 -17.39 14.06
C ASP A 598 -22.01 -18.49 13.13
N ASN A 599 -22.03 -18.23 11.82
CA ASN A 599 -21.70 -19.15 10.76
C ASN A 599 -20.39 -18.74 10.05
N LEU A 600 -19.70 -19.72 9.44
CA LEU A 600 -18.39 -19.49 8.80
C LEU A 600 -18.40 -18.52 7.60
N GLN A 601 -19.55 -18.07 7.12
CA GLN A 601 -19.71 -17.18 5.96
C GLN A 601 -19.68 -15.68 6.34
N GLN A 602 -19.77 -15.33 7.64
CA GLN A 602 -19.78 -13.95 8.14
C GLN A 602 -18.68 -13.07 7.51
N ARG A 603 -18.97 -11.78 7.32
CA ARG A 603 -17.94 -10.83 6.90
C ARG A 603 -16.91 -10.61 8.02
N THR A 604 -15.63 -10.75 7.72
CA THR A 604 -14.53 -10.54 8.67
C THR A 604 -13.89 -9.18 8.52
N LEU A 605 -13.76 -8.65 7.29
CA LEU A 605 -13.28 -7.31 7.01
C LEU A 605 -14.33 -6.25 7.41
N ARG A 606 -13.99 -5.39 8.38
CA ARG A 606 -14.92 -4.47 9.06
C ARG A 606 -14.41 -3.02 8.94
N TYR A 607 -13.99 -2.36 10.02
CA TYR A 607 -13.42 -1.01 10.01
C TYR A 607 -12.10 -0.93 9.21
N SER A 608 -11.89 0.14 8.44
CA SER A 608 -10.69 0.42 7.61
C SER A 608 -10.22 -0.77 6.74
N GLY A 609 -11.16 -1.61 6.27
CA GLY A 609 -10.86 -2.81 5.48
C GLY A 609 -10.10 -3.89 6.26
N LYS A 610 -10.10 -3.88 7.59
CA LYS A 610 -9.34 -4.80 8.45
C LYS A 610 -10.19 -5.88 9.07
N GLU A 611 -9.60 -7.06 9.27
CA GLU A 611 -10.27 -8.18 9.91
C GLU A 611 -10.48 -7.91 11.41
N LEU A 612 -11.72 -8.10 11.87
CA LEU A 612 -12.08 -8.12 13.29
C LEU A 612 -12.11 -9.58 13.80
N ASP A 613 -11.22 -9.90 14.74
CA ASP A 613 -11.08 -11.23 15.32
C ASP A 613 -12.10 -11.52 16.44
N ALA A 614 -12.23 -12.80 16.85
CA ALA A 614 -13.11 -13.18 17.96
C ALA A 614 -12.62 -12.63 19.31
N THR A 615 -11.32 -12.30 19.40
CA THR A 615 -10.74 -11.51 20.49
C THR A 615 -11.37 -10.11 20.66
N GLY A 616 -11.91 -9.51 19.59
CA GLY A 616 -12.29 -8.10 19.52
C GLY A 616 -11.17 -7.16 19.03
N LEU A 617 -10.00 -7.70 18.70
CA LEU A 617 -8.90 -6.95 18.08
C LEU A 617 -9.08 -6.85 16.56
N TYR A 618 -8.58 -5.76 15.99
CA TYR A 618 -8.40 -5.65 14.54
C TYR A 618 -6.98 -6.08 14.14
N TYR A 619 -6.89 -6.98 13.16
CA TYR A 619 -5.61 -7.39 12.58
C TYR A 619 -5.23 -6.47 11.40
N TYR A 620 -4.08 -5.77 11.52
CA TYR A 620 -3.62 -4.85 10.48
C TYR A 620 -2.51 -5.41 9.58
N GLY A 621 -1.73 -6.39 10.06
CA GLY A 621 -0.54 -6.93 9.40
C GLY A 621 0.56 -7.21 10.43
N TRP A 622 1.33 -6.17 10.76
CA TRP A 622 2.43 -6.20 11.75
C TRP A 622 1.95 -5.93 13.19
N ARG A 623 0.79 -5.29 13.35
CA ARG A 623 0.21 -4.97 14.66
C ARG A 623 -1.27 -5.37 14.77
N TYR A 624 -1.71 -5.48 16.02
CA TYR A 624 -3.12 -5.60 16.40
C TYR A 624 -3.59 -4.29 17.04
N TYR A 625 -4.81 -3.88 16.68
CA TYR A 625 -5.41 -2.61 17.06
C TYR A 625 -6.61 -2.80 18.00
N LEU A 626 -6.69 -1.99 19.05
CA LEU A 626 -7.74 -2.02 20.07
C LEU A 626 -8.62 -0.76 19.93
N SER A 627 -9.67 -0.86 19.12
CA SER A 627 -10.61 0.23 18.82
C SER A 627 -11.26 0.85 20.06
N ALA A 628 -11.48 0.04 21.10
CA ALA A 628 -12.00 0.45 22.42
C ALA A 628 -11.27 1.65 23.06
N PHE A 629 -9.98 1.78 22.78
CA PHE A 629 -9.06 2.75 23.41
C PHE A 629 -8.23 3.56 22.39
N GLY A 630 -8.49 3.40 21.10
CA GLY A 630 -7.84 4.15 20.03
C GLY A 630 -6.33 3.95 19.93
N CYS A 631 -5.81 2.76 20.20
CA CYS A 631 -4.37 2.48 20.22
C CYS A 631 -3.97 1.09 19.75
N TRP A 632 -2.67 0.94 19.46
CA TRP A 632 -2.03 -0.35 19.16
C TRP A 632 -1.79 -1.18 20.43
N LEU A 633 -1.71 -2.50 20.25
CA LEU A 633 -1.44 -3.48 21.31
C LEU A 633 0.05 -3.76 21.56
N SER A 634 0.89 -3.31 20.62
CA SER A 634 2.35 -3.36 20.67
C SER A 634 2.92 -2.05 20.13
N ALA A 635 4.13 -1.71 20.55
CA ALA A 635 4.88 -0.60 19.99
C ALA A 635 5.18 -0.84 18.49
N ASP A 636 5.29 0.24 17.74
CA ASP A 636 5.60 0.25 16.31
C ASP A 636 6.93 -0.45 15.97
N PRO A 637 6.93 -1.55 15.19
CA PRO A 637 8.16 -2.19 14.75
C PRO A 637 8.90 -1.40 13.65
N ALA A 638 8.30 -0.37 13.04
CA ALA A 638 9.02 0.60 12.21
C ALA A 638 9.84 1.62 13.06
N GLY A 639 9.62 1.68 14.38
CA GLY A 639 10.24 2.68 15.25
C GLY A 639 9.65 4.08 15.03
N THR A 640 10.47 5.13 15.13
CA THR A 640 10.01 6.52 15.23
C THR A 640 9.56 7.18 13.92
N VAL A 641 9.15 6.38 12.92
CA VAL A 641 8.79 6.84 11.57
C VAL A 641 7.52 7.69 11.56
N ASP A 642 6.47 7.22 12.25
CA ASP A 642 5.21 7.97 12.43
C ASP A 642 5.27 8.99 13.58
N GLY A 643 6.39 9.05 14.33
CA GLY A 643 6.59 9.95 15.47
C GLY A 643 7.17 9.27 16.72
N LEU A 644 7.18 9.97 17.85
CA LEU A 644 7.79 9.47 19.10
C LEU A 644 6.85 8.63 19.98
N ASN A 645 5.55 8.59 19.69
CA ASN A 645 4.58 7.73 20.39
C ASN A 645 4.30 6.48 19.57
N LEU A 646 4.92 5.37 19.94
CA LEU A 646 4.84 4.13 19.17
C LEU A 646 3.51 3.37 19.31
N PHE A 647 2.56 3.90 20.10
CA PHE A 647 1.22 3.35 20.31
C PHE A 647 0.10 4.23 19.71
N CYS A 648 0.44 5.36 19.08
CA CYS A 648 -0.53 6.29 18.51
C CYS A 648 -1.24 5.72 17.28
N MET A 649 -2.58 5.83 17.23
CA MET A 649 -3.37 5.43 16.07
C MET A 649 -3.49 6.58 15.08
N VAL A 650 -2.78 6.48 13.94
CA VAL A 650 -2.83 7.40 12.78
C VAL A 650 -2.80 8.89 13.15
N LEU A 651 -1.87 9.29 14.03
CA LEU A 651 -1.73 10.67 14.54
C LEU A 651 -3.05 11.25 15.08
N ASN A 652 -3.84 10.42 15.78
CA ASN A 652 -5.12 10.79 16.40
C ASN A 652 -6.15 11.43 15.46
N ASN A 653 -6.12 11.09 14.16
CA ASN A 653 -7.10 11.54 13.17
C ASN A 653 -7.64 10.35 12.34
N PRO A 654 -8.40 9.44 12.99
CA PRO A 654 -8.88 8.22 12.33
C PRO A 654 -10.03 8.46 11.34
N VAL A 655 -10.61 9.67 11.32
CA VAL A 655 -11.68 10.05 10.37
C VAL A 655 -11.13 10.29 8.96
N VAL A 656 -9.83 10.60 8.83
CA VAL A 656 -9.19 10.95 7.55
C VAL A 656 -7.97 10.08 7.23
N ARG A 657 -7.19 9.64 8.23
CA ARG A 657 -5.95 8.86 8.02
C ARG A 657 -6.19 7.36 8.20
N VAL A 658 -5.44 6.55 7.44
CA VAL A 658 -5.47 5.07 7.49
C VAL A 658 -4.04 4.54 7.53
N ASP A 659 -3.77 3.57 8.43
CA ASP A 659 -2.57 2.71 8.38
C ASP A 659 -2.93 1.44 7.61
N GLU A 660 -2.13 1.12 6.60
CA GLU A 660 -2.38 -0.04 5.73
C GLU A 660 -1.84 -1.36 6.25
N GLN A 661 -0.88 -1.36 7.19
CA GLN A 661 -0.12 -2.56 7.58
C GLN A 661 0.12 -2.68 9.09
N GLY A 662 -0.13 -1.64 9.88
CA GLY A 662 0.32 -1.54 11.26
C GLY A 662 1.76 -1.08 11.37
N LEU A 663 2.20 -0.13 10.51
CA LEU A 663 3.59 0.36 10.41
C LEU A 663 3.72 1.86 10.11
N MET A 664 2.81 2.42 9.31
CA MET A 664 2.90 3.81 8.83
C MET A 664 1.52 4.25 8.33
N PHE A 665 1.02 5.40 8.80
CA PHE A 665 -0.18 5.99 8.20
C PHE A 665 0.13 6.49 6.77
N SER A 666 -0.82 6.32 5.83
CA SER A 666 -0.63 6.82 4.47
C SER A 666 -1.05 8.31 4.38
N PRO A 667 -0.13 9.25 4.08
CA PRO A 667 -0.47 10.67 3.94
C PRO A 667 -1.33 10.96 2.69
N GLU A 668 -1.38 10.03 1.72
CA GLU A 668 -2.22 10.12 0.53
C GLU A 668 -3.72 9.79 0.79
N SER A 669 -4.12 9.51 2.02
CA SER A 669 -5.40 8.87 2.37
C SER A 669 -6.66 9.50 1.75
N LEU A 670 -6.71 10.84 1.61
CA LEU A 670 -7.78 11.57 0.91
C LEU A 670 -7.96 11.21 -0.58
N VAL A 671 -6.92 10.69 -1.23
CA VAL A 671 -6.98 10.12 -2.60
C VAL A 671 -6.99 8.60 -2.53
N ARG A 672 -6.30 8.01 -1.54
CA ARG A 672 -5.98 6.58 -1.51
C ARG A 672 -7.13 5.67 -1.10
N GLY A 673 -8.08 6.14 -0.29
CA GLY A 673 -9.35 5.44 -0.07
C GLY A 673 -10.10 5.14 -1.38
N MET A 674 -9.88 5.97 -2.41
CA MET A 674 -10.45 5.79 -3.74
C MET A 674 -9.52 5.06 -4.72
N ARG A 675 -8.22 4.95 -4.42
CA ARG A 675 -7.33 3.97 -5.09
C ARG A 675 -7.61 2.54 -4.64
N GLY A 676 -8.02 2.32 -3.39
CA GLY A 676 -8.50 1.00 -2.92
C GLY A 676 -9.68 0.47 -3.74
N LEU A 677 -10.60 1.35 -4.14
CA LEU A 677 -11.69 1.04 -5.08
C LEU A 677 -11.23 0.72 -6.51
N MET A 678 -10.00 1.09 -6.91
CA MET A 678 -9.41 0.72 -8.20
C MET A 678 -8.59 -0.58 -8.10
N ASP A 679 -7.91 -0.78 -6.98
CA ASP A 679 -7.14 -1.98 -6.65
C ASP A 679 -7.94 -2.94 -5.76
N GLN A 680 -9.12 -3.30 -6.25
CA GLN A 680 -9.91 -4.44 -5.77
C GLN A 680 -9.25 -5.80 -6.12
N GLY A 681 -7.93 -5.78 -6.37
CA GLY A 681 -7.06 -6.89 -6.73
C GLY A 681 -6.32 -7.51 -5.55
N ARG A 682 -6.38 -6.91 -4.35
CA ARG A 682 -5.86 -7.50 -3.10
C ARG A 682 -6.44 -8.90 -2.89
N PRO A 683 -5.63 -9.97 -2.94
CA PRO A 683 -6.10 -11.29 -2.57
C PRO A 683 -6.26 -11.37 -1.04
N LEU A 684 -7.05 -12.33 -0.55
CA LEU A 684 -7.12 -12.65 0.88
C LEU A 684 -5.80 -13.20 1.44
N THR A 685 -4.91 -13.67 0.57
CA THR A 685 -3.48 -13.85 0.86
C THR A 685 -2.73 -12.56 0.58
N PRO A 686 -1.88 -12.06 1.49
CA PRO A 686 -0.86 -11.10 1.13
C PRO A 686 -0.06 -11.62 -0.06
N GLU A 687 0.09 -10.81 -1.11
CA GLU A 687 1.14 -11.06 -2.08
C GLU A 687 2.47 -10.87 -1.34
N ALA A 688 3.36 -11.87 -1.42
CA ALA A 688 4.66 -11.78 -0.78
C ALA A 688 5.34 -10.47 -1.22
N PRO A 689 5.90 -9.67 -0.29
CA PRO A 689 6.29 -8.30 -0.56
C PRO A 689 7.22 -8.24 -1.77
N ALA A 690 6.97 -7.26 -2.66
CA ALA A 690 7.88 -6.95 -3.74
C ALA A 690 9.27 -6.75 -3.14
N GLN A 691 10.21 -7.65 -3.48
CA GLN A 691 11.50 -7.71 -2.82
C GLN A 691 12.22 -6.38 -3.01
N GLY A 692 12.81 -5.85 -1.93
CA GLY A 692 13.61 -4.64 -2.01
C GLY A 692 14.69 -4.81 -3.08
N GLU A 693 14.84 -3.81 -3.96
CA GLU A 693 15.76 -3.92 -5.09
C GLU A 693 17.18 -4.23 -4.60
N PRO A 694 17.84 -5.30 -5.09
CA PRO A 694 19.21 -5.58 -4.72
C PRO A 694 20.12 -4.48 -5.29
N ASN A 695 20.94 -3.87 -4.43
CA ASN A 695 21.91 -2.86 -4.83
C ASN A 695 22.82 -3.38 -5.96
N GLN A 696 22.68 -2.81 -7.15
CA GLN A 696 23.53 -3.12 -8.31
C GLN A 696 24.82 -2.31 -8.27
N ASP A 697 25.79 -2.79 -7.49
CA ASP A 697 27.18 -2.34 -7.61
C ASP A 697 27.79 -2.82 -8.93
N GLU A 698 28.59 -1.94 -9.56
CA GLU A 698 29.23 -2.19 -10.85
C GLU A 698 30.70 -2.59 -10.67
N SER A 699 31.04 -3.82 -11.04
CA SER A 699 32.43 -4.23 -11.21
C SER A 699 32.99 -3.73 -12.54
N GLU A 700 33.78 -2.64 -12.49
CA GLU A 700 34.55 -2.20 -13.65
C GLU A 700 35.65 -3.21 -14.00
N THR A 701 35.58 -3.77 -15.19
CA THR A 701 36.66 -4.59 -15.77
C THR A 701 37.56 -3.73 -16.67
N PRO A 702 38.89 -3.88 -16.57
CA PRO A 702 39.81 -3.40 -17.59
C PRO A 702 40.35 -4.57 -18.44
N GLU A 703 40.09 -4.51 -19.74
CA GLU A 703 41.08 -4.96 -20.74
C GLU A 703 42.29 -3.99 -20.68
N GLU A 704 43.51 -4.28 -21.12
CA GLU A 704 43.96 -5.17 -22.20
C GLU A 704 45.47 -5.48 -22.02
N ALA A 705 45.93 -6.73 -22.18
CA ALA A 705 47.36 -7.07 -22.38
C ALA A 705 47.57 -8.49 -22.95
N ALA A 706 48.26 -8.59 -24.09
CA ALA A 706 48.34 -9.81 -24.91
C ALA A 706 49.46 -10.81 -24.57
N SER A 707 49.38 -11.99 -25.22
CA SER A 707 50.46 -12.98 -25.48
C SER A 707 50.80 -13.96 -24.32
N SER A 708 51.19 -15.23 -24.55
CA SER A 708 51.51 -15.92 -25.82
C SER A 708 51.16 -17.43 -25.78
N SER A 709 51.32 -18.11 -26.93
CA SER A 709 51.42 -19.57 -27.20
C SER A 709 51.49 -20.57 -26.02
N ARG A 710 50.97 -21.81 -26.14
CA ARG A 710 51.39 -22.81 -27.15
C ARG A 710 50.45 -24.02 -27.27
N MET A 711 50.50 -24.72 -28.41
CA MET A 711 49.79 -25.99 -28.68
C MET A 711 50.43 -27.18 -27.95
N VAL A 712 49.63 -28.19 -27.53
CA VAL A 712 49.81 -29.63 -27.87
C VAL A 712 48.46 -30.37 -27.75
N GLU A 713 48.10 -31.11 -28.80
CA GLU A 713 47.19 -32.27 -28.85
C GLU A 713 47.70 -33.16 -30.03
N PRO A 714 47.29 -34.43 -30.24
CA PRO A 714 46.52 -35.34 -29.40
C PRO A 714 47.16 -36.75 -29.27
N ALA A 715 46.43 -37.73 -28.72
CA ALA A 715 46.67 -39.17 -28.90
C ALA A 715 45.32 -39.94 -28.91
N ALA A 716 45.23 -41.10 -29.57
CA ALA A 716 43.95 -41.77 -29.91
C ALA A 716 43.97 -43.32 -29.81
N GLU A 717 42.86 -43.95 -30.25
CA GLU A 717 42.53 -45.40 -30.26
C GLU A 717 42.29 -46.05 -28.87
N THR A 718 41.57 -47.18 -28.72
CA THR A 718 41.06 -48.15 -29.73
C THR A 718 39.59 -48.57 -29.49
N ALA A 719 38.89 -48.96 -30.55
CA ALA A 719 37.52 -49.51 -30.52
C ALA A 719 37.42 -51.02 -30.21
N VAL A 720 36.17 -51.58 -30.14
CA VAL A 720 35.75 -52.84 -30.81
C VAL A 720 34.20 -53.02 -30.75
N ASP A 721 33.62 -53.58 -31.81
CA ASP A 721 32.17 -53.88 -31.99
C ASP A 721 31.89 -55.39 -31.92
N ARG A 722 30.66 -55.80 -31.51
CA ARG A 722 29.95 -56.97 -32.07
C ARG A 722 28.46 -57.11 -31.68
N LYS A 723 27.62 -57.10 -32.72
CA LYS A 723 26.24 -57.65 -32.85
C LYS A 723 26.24 -59.21 -32.84
N PRO A 724 25.11 -59.99 -32.93
CA PRO A 724 23.78 -59.64 -33.48
C PRO A 724 22.50 -60.27 -32.85
N GLY A 725 21.31 -59.89 -33.37
CA GLY A 725 20.03 -60.59 -33.11
C GLY A 725 18.81 -60.03 -33.88
N LYS A 726 18.23 -60.82 -34.81
CA LYS A 726 16.95 -60.66 -35.55
C LYS A 726 16.36 -62.10 -35.73
N PRO A 727 15.12 -62.37 -36.24
CA PRO A 727 14.14 -61.49 -36.91
C PRO A 727 12.64 -61.68 -36.52
N GLY A 728 11.73 -60.88 -37.12
CA GLY A 728 10.27 -61.13 -37.18
C GLY A 728 9.62 -60.38 -38.36
N LYS A 729 8.51 -60.88 -38.95
CA LYS A 729 7.89 -60.34 -40.20
C LYS A 729 6.35 -60.41 -40.23
N LYS A 730 5.72 -59.36 -40.78
CA LYS A 730 4.43 -59.30 -41.56
C LYS A 730 4.09 -57.80 -41.77
N LYS A 731 3.68 -57.20 -42.92
CA LYS A 731 2.68 -57.49 -44.00
C LYS A 731 1.26 -57.68 -43.43
N ARG A 732 0.14 -57.12 -43.92
CA ARG A 732 -0.24 -56.25 -45.08
C ARG A 732 -1.59 -55.57 -44.69
N GLU A 733 -2.37 -54.77 -45.42
CA GLU A 733 -2.52 -54.37 -46.85
C GLU A 733 -3.17 -52.93 -46.88
N ALA A 734 -3.89 -52.54 -47.93
CA ALA A 734 -4.71 -51.32 -48.04
C ALA A 734 -5.99 -51.57 -48.88
N LYS A 735 -7.07 -50.79 -48.66
CA LYS A 735 -8.26 -50.74 -49.54
C LYS A 735 -9.04 -49.42 -49.43
N LYS A 736 -10.06 -49.23 -50.28
CA LYS A 736 -10.70 -47.94 -50.66
C LYS A 736 -12.21 -48.15 -50.97
N ALA A 737 -12.99 -47.06 -50.99
CA ALA A 737 -14.37 -46.92 -51.53
C ALA A 737 -15.52 -47.39 -50.59
N SER A 738 -16.78 -46.90 -50.67
CA SER A 738 -17.40 -45.67 -51.25
C SER A 738 -18.94 -45.66 -51.08
N MET A 739 -19.60 -44.48 -50.99
CA MET A 739 -21.02 -44.20 -51.41
C MET A 739 -22.14 -44.94 -50.60
N ASP A 740 -23.47 -44.67 -50.63
CA ASP A 740 -24.39 -43.57 -51.06
C ASP A 740 -25.84 -43.91 -50.56
N ALA A 741 -26.93 -43.12 -50.66
CA ALA A 741 -27.22 -41.67 -50.69
C ALA A 741 -28.77 -41.43 -50.69
N ALA A 742 -29.26 -40.28 -50.20
CA ALA A 742 -30.67 -39.79 -50.29
C ALA A 742 -30.70 -38.25 -50.04
N LEU A 743 -31.46 -37.35 -50.72
CA LEU A 743 -32.85 -37.30 -51.26
C LEU A 743 -33.91 -36.93 -50.20
N ALA A 744 -34.85 -35.97 -50.40
CA ALA A 744 -35.11 -35.01 -51.51
C ALA A 744 -36.08 -33.85 -51.09
N HIS A 745 -36.39 -32.92 -52.03
CA HIS A 745 -37.39 -31.81 -52.01
C HIS A 745 -37.06 -30.59 -51.12
N GLU A 746 -37.16 -29.31 -51.55
CA GLU A 746 -38.24 -28.49 -52.20
C GLU A 746 -39.32 -28.04 -51.18
N GLU A 747 -39.87 -26.80 -51.19
CA GLU A 747 -39.96 -25.75 -52.23
C GLU A 747 -39.52 -24.32 -51.79
N ASP A 748 -39.30 -23.51 -52.84
CA ASP A 748 -39.26 -22.04 -53.05
C ASP A 748 -40.12 -21.11 -52.11
N ASN A 749 -39.91 -19.77 -52.03
CA ASN A 749 -40.13 -18.86 -53.16
C ASN A 749 -39.51 -17.44 -53.13
N ASP A 750 -39.03 -17.03 -54.32
CA ASP A 750 -38.85 -15.71 -54.97
C ASP A 750 -38.25 -14.46 -54.28
N GLY A 751 -37.65 -13.57 -55.10
CA GLY A 751 -37.23 -12.24 -54.60
C GLY A 751 -36.65 -11.16 -55.54
N PHE A 752 -36.04 -11.48 -56.72
CA PHE A 752 -35.39 -10.51 -57.64
C PHE A 752 -34.20 -9.68 -57.05
N SER A 753 -33.28 -9.03 -57.79
CA SER A 753 -32.68 -9.28 -59.13
C SER A 753 -31.53 -8.29 -59.40
N THR A 754 -30.43 -8.72 -60.05
CA THR A 754 -29.63 -8.01 -61.12
C THR A 754 -29.15 -6.53 -60.95
N VAL A 755 -28.03 -6.05 -61.52
CA VAL A 755 -27.04 -6.61 -62.46
C VAL A 755 -25.64 -5.95 -62.31
N ALA A 756 -24.63 -6.53 -62.97
CA ALA A 756 -23.21 -6.19 -62.85
C ALA A 756 -22.69 -5.02 -63.73
N SER A 757 -21.51 -4.49 -63.35
CA SER A 757 -20.35 -4.25 -64.24
C SER A 757 -19.11 -3.96 -63.38
N ARG A 758 -17.88 -4.50 -63.59
CA ARG A 758 -16.96 -4.45 -64.76
C ARG A 758 -16.60 -3.01 -65.20
N SER A 759 -15.36 -2.63 -65.55
CA SER A 759 -14.00 -3.16 -65.27
C SER A 759 -12.97 -2.30 -66.04
N SER A 760 -11.84 -1.88 -65.46
CA SER A 760 -10.74 -1.30 -66.25
C SER A 760 -9.37 -1.38 -65.55
N ARG A 761 -8.32 -1.68 -66.33
CA ARG A 761 -6.91 -1.54 -65.94
C ARG A 761 -6.42 -0.11 -66.24
N GLY A 762 -5.41 0.37 -65.52
CA GLY A 762 -4.68 1.61 -65.81
C GLY A 762 -3.27 1.54 -65.23
N SER A 763 -2.30 2.26 -65.82
CA SER A 763 -0.87 2.15 -65.49
C SER A 763 -0.16 3.51 -65.46
N SER A 764 1.08 3.50 -64.96
CA SER A 764 2.16 4.48 -65.13
C SER A 764 2.21 5.72 -64.20
N THR A 765 3.27 5.73 -63.39
CA THR A 765 4.23 6.84 -63.12
C THR A 765 3.75 8.30 -63.10
N SER A 766 4.04 9.00 -61.98
CA SER A 766 4.99 10.13 -61.98
C SER A 766 5.38 10.52 -60.54
N ASN A 767 6.27 11.51 -60.38
CA ASN A 767 7.02 11.82 -59.16
C ASN A 767 6.63 13.19 -58.55
N LEU A 768 7.13 13.44 -57.34
CA LEU A 768 7.34 14.77 -56.70
C LEU A 768 6.14 15.52 -56.06
N SER A 769 6.06 15.33 -54.73
CA SER A 769 6.28 16.40 -53.73
C SER A 769 5.09 17.16 -53.11
N ARG A 770 5.39 17.73 -51.93
CA ARG A 770 4.75 18.85 -51.22
C ARG A 770 3.42 18.61 -50.46
N ALA A 771 3.62 18.12 -49.24
CA ALA A 771 3.14 18.72 -47.97
C ALA A 771 1.64 18.93 -47.69
N SER A 772 1.22 18.36 -46.55
CA SER A 772 0.28 18.94 -45.58
C SER A 772 -1.17 19.19 -46.00
N THR A 773 -2.09 18.35 -45.50
CA THR A 773 -3.09 18.83 -44.54
C THR A 773 -3.75 17.69 -43.73
N GLN A 774 -4.26 18.07 -42.54
CA GLN A 774 -5.12 17.31 -41.62
C GLN A 774 -4.50 16.12 -40.84
N PRO A 775 -5.07 15.76 -39.65
CA PRO A 775 -4.26 15.30 -38.52
C PRO A 775 -4.55 13.87 -38.04
N PRO A 776 -3.58 13.23 -37.35
CA PRO A 776 -3.84 12.11 -36.46
C PRO A 776 -3.71 12.54 -34.99
N ASN A 777 -4.84 12.69 -34.29
CA ASN A 777 -4.83 12.53 -32.83
C ASN A 777 -4.53 11.06 -32.53
N SER A 778 -3.41 10.76 -31.89
CA SER A 778 -3.05 9.40 -31.45
C SER A 778 -2.11 9.46 -30.24
N PRO A 779 -2.37 8.71 -29.16
CA PRO A 779 -1.57 8.77 -27.93
C PRO A 779 -0.22 8.06 -28.09
N VAL A 780 0.81 8.55 -27.40
CA VAL A 780 2.18 8.00 -27.44
C VAL A 780 2.55 7.39 -26.09
N ARG A 781 3.21 6.22 -26.13
CA ARG A 781 3.65 5.42 -24.98
C ARG A 781 5.05 5.81 -24.49
N VAL A 782 5.38 5.40 -23.26
CA VAL A 782 6.75 5.36 -22.73
C VAL A 782 7.51 4.15 -23.32
N ILE A 783 8.81 4.32 -23.56
CA ILE A 783 9.77 3.23 -23.82
C ILE A 783 10.95 3.41 -22.85
N GLY A 784 11.35 2.34 -22.17
CA GLY A 784 12.52 2.30 -21.28
C GLY A 784 13.62 1.35 -21.77
N GLY A 785 14.85 1.56 -21.30
CA GLY A 785 15.99 0.67 -21.54
C GLY A 785 17.32 1.25 -21.04
N GLY A 786 18.06 0.48 -20.24
CA GLY A 786 19.45 0.78 -19.84
C GLY A 786 20.49 0.40 -20.91
N GLN A 787 21.79 0.39 -20.64
CA GLN A 787 22.56 0.69 -19.42
C GLN A 787 23.85 1.47 -19.79
N GLY A 788 24.62 1.91 -18.78
CA GLY A 788 25.99 2.45 -18.92
C GLY A 788 26.21 3.71 -18.09
N LYS A 789 26.70 3.57 -16.84
CA LYS A 789 26.91 4.70 -15.92
C LYS A 789 28.25 5.41 -16.15
N LYS A 790 28.32 6.68 -15.71
CA LYS A 790 29.32 7.14 -14.72
C LYS A 790 28.85 8.45 -14.08
N TYR A 791 28.46 8.36 -12.81
CA TYR A 791 28.00 9.48 -11.98
C TYR A 791 29.17 10.09 -11.17
N THR A 792 28.90 11.17 -10.43
CA THR A 792 29.86 11.84 -9.54
C THR A 792 29.22 12.05 -8.16
N THR A 793 30.04 12.06 -7.11
CA THR A 793 29.65 11.68 -5.74
C THR A 793 29.38 12.87 -4.80
N ASP A 794 28.71 13.93 -5.27
CA ASP A 794 28.26 15.06 -4.44
C ASP A 794 26.75 14.95 -4.12
N PRO A 795 26.35 14.73 -2.85
CA PRO A 795 24.94 14.72 -2.43
C PRO A 795 24.17 16.01 -2.76
N THR A 796 24.87 17.13 -2.91
CA THR A 796 24.29 18.47 -3.14
C THR A 796 23.70 18.67 -4.55
N GLU A 797 24.21 17.94 -5.54
CA GLU A 797 23.72 18.03 -6.92
C GLU A 797 22.47 17.16 -7.16
N MET A 798 22.46 15.93 -6.64
CA MET A 798 21.40 14.96 -6.96
C MET A 798 20.04 15.30 -6.30
N VAL A 799 20.05 15.90 -5.11
CA VAL A 799 18.83 16.38 -4.43
C VAL A 799 18.19 17.59 -5.14
N ARG A 800 18.96 18.38 -5.90
CA ARG A 800 18.39 19.39 -6.82
C ARG A 800 17.72 18.76 -8.04
N TYR A 801 18.29 17.68 -8.57
CA TYR A 801 17.73 16.97 -9.72
C TYR A 801 16.33 16.38 -9.44
N LEU A 802 16.10 15.95 -8.19
CA LEU A 802 14.85 15.30 -7.75
C LEU A 802 13.71 16.25 -7.32
N SER A 803 13.95 17.55 -7.16
CA SER A 803 12.98 18.46 -6.53
C SER A 803 12.25 19.43 -7.47
N LYS A 804 12.63 19.54 -8.75
CA LYS A 804 12.13 20.57 -9.68
C LYS A 804 11.85 20.12 -11.12
N LEU A 805 11.12 19.01 -11.27
CA LEU A 805 10.29 18.73 -12.46
C LEU A 805 8.79 18.86 -12.09
N THR A 806 8.50 19.80 -11.19
CA THR A 806 7.23 19.93 -10.48
C THR A 806 6.12 20.50 -11.38
N MET A 807 5.11 19.65 -11.63
CA MET A 807 3.75 20.00 -12.07
C MET A 807 3.58 20.66 -13.47
N SER A 808 3.06 19.85 -14.40
CA SER A 808 2.39 20.23 -15.65
C SER A 808 3.21 21.04 -16.68
N VAL A 809 3.75 20.32 -17.68
CA VAL A 809 4.07 20.92 -18.99
C VAL A 809 2.83 20.79 -19.87
N GLU A 810 2.03 21.85 -19.95
CA GLU A 810 0.97 21.94 -20.96
C GLU A 810 1.59 22.01 -22.38
N GLN A 811 0.90 21.46 -23.37
CA GLN A 811 1.21 21.59 -24.81
C GLN A 811 2.51 20.94 -25.33
N GLY A 812 2.68 19.63 -25.09
CA GLY A 812 3.24 18.73 -26.11
C GLY A 812 4.73 18.83 -26.44
N VAL A 813 5.55 19.41 -25.55
CA VAL A 813 7.01 19.47 -25.67
C VAL A 813 7.64 18.58 -24.60
N GLN A 814 8.47 17.61 -25.00
CA GLN A 814 9.16 16.73 -24.05
C GLN A 814 10.51 17.32 -23.66
N VAL A 815 10.79 17.35 -22.36
CA VAL A 815 12.03 17.89 -21.80
C VAL A 815 12.72 16.79 -21.01
N ILE A 816 13.99 16.54 -21.31
CA ILE A 816 14.79 15.46 -20.70
C ILE A 816 15.99 16.08 -19.98
N GLY A 817 16.24 15.60 -18.75
CA GLY A 817 17.34 16.03 -17.90
C GLY A 817 18.74 15.75 -18.48
N ALA A 818 19.77 16.23 -17.78
CA ALA A 818 21.13 16.21 -18.28
C ALA A 818 21.68 14.78 -18.48
N GLY A 819 22.18 14.48 -19.67
CA GLY A 819 22.70 13.16 -20.02
C GLY A 819 23.51 13.14 -21.32
N GLU A 820 24.10 11.97 -21.62
CA GLU A 820 24.70 11.68 -22.92
C GLU A 820 23.60 11.56 -24.00
N ARG A 821 23.94 11.91 -25.24
CA ARG A 821 23.02 12.15 -26.38
C ARG A 821 21.83 11.15 -26.46
N PRO A 822 20.60 11.52 -26.04
CA PRO A 822 19.41 10.75 -26.40
C PRO A 822 19.31 10.58 -27.92
N ARG A 823 18.75 9.44 -28.33
CA ARG A 823 18.40 9.20 -29.73
C ARG A 823 17.24 10.14 -30.09
N PRO A 824 17.25 10.78 -31.28
CA PRO A 824 16.15 11.65 -31.67
C PRO A 824 14.84 10.84 -31.78
N ASP A 825 13.74 11.43 -31.35
CA ASP A 825 12.40 10.85 -31.49
C ASP A 825 12.10 10.58 -32.98
N VAL A 826 11.65 9.35 -33.26
CA VAL A 826 11.22 8.89 -34.60
C VAL A 826 9.90 9.51 -35.05
N HIS A 827 9.17 10.18 -34.16
CA HIS A 827 7.91 10.87 -34.46
C HIS A 827 8.07 12.40 -34.64
N GLY A 828 9.30 12.92 -34.53
CA GLY A 828 9.63 14.30 -34.90
C GLY A 828 9.27 15.37 -33.88
N ASN A 829 8.94 15.00 -32.64
CA ASN A 829 8.65 15.96 -31.57
C ASN A 829 9.91 16.73 -31.15
N LYS A 830 9.73 17.96 -30.63
CA LYS A 830 10.83 18.78 -30.11
C LYS A 830 11.21 18.29 -28.71
N VAL A 831 12.22 17.43 -28.64
CA VAL A 831 12.80 16.95 -27.37
C VAL A 831 13.97 17.83 -26.95
N PHE A 832 13.88 18.57 -25.84
CA PHE A 832 14.97 19.45 -25.38
C PHE A 832 15.79 18.83 -24.25
N TYR A 833 17.12 18.96 -24.31
CA TYR A 833 18.03 18.39 -23.30
C TYR A 833 19.38 19.11 -23.16
N LEU A 834 19.98 19.03 -21.97
CA LEU A 834 21.29 19.59 -21.64
C LEU A 834 22.39 18.55 -21.86
N THR A 835 23.36 18.84 -22.73
CA THR A 835 24.52 17.96 -22.98
C THR A 835 25.74 18.34 -22.16
N LYS A 836 26.52 17.34 -21.77
CA LYS A 836 27.89 17.48 -21.24
C LYS A 836 28.87 17.35 -22.41
N GLY A 837 29.92 18.17 -22.46
CA GLY A 837 30.91 18.10 -23.55
C GLY A 837 32.08 19.06 -23.39
N LYS A 838 33.23 18.73 -24.01
CA LYS A 838 34.36 19.67 -24.13
C LYS A 838 34.00 20.73 -25.17
N GLY A 839 33.71 21.95 -24.71
CA GLY A 839 33.49 23.12 -25.57
C GLY A 839 32.06 23.37 -26.05
N MET A 840 31.05 22.57 -25.64
CA MET A 840 29.62 22.82 -25.90
C MET A 840 28.75 22.36 -24.72
N GLY A 841 27.47 22.76 -24.71
CA GLY A 841 26.50 22.32 -23.72
C GLY A 841 26.63 23.04 -22.38
N LEU A 842 26.11 22.45 -21.28
CA LEU A 842 26.04 23.12 -19.97
C LEU A 842 27.44 23.58 -19.50
N ASN A 843 28.47 22.75 -19.68
CA ASN A 843 29.85 23.09 -19.34
C ASN A 843 30.40 24.30 -20.13
N HIS A 844 29.90 24.58 -21.33
CA HIS A 844 30.25 25.80 -22.07
C HIS A 844 29.52 27.02 -21.52
N VAL A 845 28.23 26.87 -21.17
CA VAL A 845 27.43 27.96 -20.60
C VAL A 845 28.02 28.41 -19.27
N VAL A 846 28.32 27.48 -18.37
CA VAL A 846 29.02 27.76 -17.11
C VAL A 846 30.34 28.48 -17.40
N ARG A 847 31.28 27.84 -18.11
CA ARG A 847 32.66 28.36 -18.29
C ARG A 847 32.79 29.68 -19.07
N ARG A 848 31.74 30.18 -19.72
CA ARG A 848 31.77 31.48 -20.44
C ARG A 848 30.81 32.54 -19.89
N HIS A 849 29.71 32.14 -19.26
CA HIS A 849 28.63 33.05 -18.88
C HIS A 849 28.25 32.95 -17.39
N GLU A 850 29.01 32.22 -16.57
CA GLU A 850 28.82 32.12 -15.12
C GLU A 850 28.74 33.49 -14.45
N GLN A 851 29.67 34.41 -14.74
CA GLN A 851 29.59 35.78 -14.23
C GLN A 851 28.33 36.49 -14.74
N ASP A 852 27.99 36.40 -16.04
CA ASP A 852 26.78 37.04 -16.60
C ASP A 852 25.50 36.57 -15.89
N PHE A 853 25.40 35.27 -15.58
CA PHE A 853 24.23 34.69 -14.89
C PHE A 853 24.16 35.12 -13.42
N MET A 854 25.29 35.18 -12.71
CA MET A 854 25.34 35.74 -11.34
C MET A 854 25.00 37.24 -11.34
N ASP A 855 25.49 38.00 -12.31
CA ASP A 855 25.14 39.41 -12.58
C ASP A 855 23.66 39.63 -12.93
N ALA A 856 22.95 38.57 -13.34
CA ALA A 856 21.52 38.55 -13.58
C ALA A 856 20.71 38.00 -12.38
N GLY A 857 21.37 37.73 -11.24
CA GLY A 857 20.75 37.24 -10.01
C GLY A 857 20.38 35.74 -10.04
N ILE A 858 21.03 34.96 -10.91
CA ILE A 858 20.78 33.53 -11.09
C ILE A 858 21.96 32.74 -10.53
N ALA A 859 21.73 31.89 -9.54
CA ALA A 859 22.75 30.97 -9.05
C ALA A 859 23.03 29.87 -10.08
N MET A 860 24.29 29.50 -10.25
CA MET A 860 24.70 28.49 -11.26
C MET A 860 24.04 27.12 -11.08
N THR A 861 23.63 26.80 -9.85
CA THR A 861 22.91 25.57 -9.51
C THR A 861 21.41 25.58 -9.87
N ASP A 862 20.84 26.75 -10.18
CA ASP A 862 19.48 26.89 -10.72
C ASP A 862 19.44 26.96 -12.26
N LEU A 863 20.58 27.28 -12.89
CA LEU A 863 20.72 27.46 -14.33
C LEU A 863 20.14 26.29 -15.17
N PRO A 864 20.34 25.00 -14.81
CA PRO A 864 19.76 23.90 -15.58
C PRO A 864 18.23 23.98 -15.65
N VAL A 865 17.56 24.22 -14.52
CA VAL A 865 16.09 24.29 -14.43
C VAL A 865 15.58 25.49 -15.22
N LEU A 866 16.20 26.65 -15.03
CA LEU A 866 15.85 27.91 -15.70
C LEU A 866 15.92 27.80 -17.24
N LEU A 867 16.94 27.12 -17.79
CA LEU A 867 17.07 26.94 -19.24
C LEU A 867 16.02 25.99 -19.82
N LEU A 868 15.54 25.04 -19.03
CA LEU A 868 14.51 24.08 -19.44
C LEU A 868 13.11 24.71 -19.33
N GLU A 869 12.80 25.43 -18.25
CA GLU A 869 11.58 26.25 -18.12
C GLU A 869 11.47 27.29 -19.25
N ALA A 870 12.58 27.96 -19.58
CA ALA A 870 12.60 28.95 -20.67
C ALA A 870 12.27 28.34 -22.04
N LEU A 871 12.64 27.08 -22.31
CA LEU A 871 12.32 26.39 -23.56
C LEU A 871 10.91 25.76 -23.57
N ALA A 872 10.38 25.39 -22.41
CA ALA A 872 9.06 24.78 -22.27
C ALA A 872 7.92 25.81 -22.24
N ALA A 873 8.09 26.90 -21.48
CA ALA A 873 7.04 27.88 -21.19
C ALA A 873 7.48 29.35 -21.37
N GLY A 874 8.72 29.61 -21.79
CA GLY A 874 9.20 30.97 -22.04
C GLY A 874 8.65 31.56 -23.34
N ASN A 875 8.12 32.78 -23.27
CA ASN A 875 7.66 33.50 -24.45
C ASN A 875 8.86 34.02 -25.26
N ILE A 876 8.94 33.71 -26.55
CA ILE A 876 9.98 34.29 -27.42
C ILE A 876 9.65 35.76 -27.68
N VAL A 877 10.58 36.66 -27.33
CA VAL A 877 10.39 38.11 -27.43
C VAL A 877 11.30 38.80 -28.45
N GLU A 878 12.36 38.12 -28.90
CA GLU A 878 13.25 38.58 -29.96
C GLU A 878 13.83 37.34 -30.65
N GLY A 879 13.62 37.17 -31.97
CA GLY A 879 14.16 35.99 -32.68
C GLY A 879 13.50 35.54 -33.98
N GLU A 880 12.32 36.04 -34.37
CA GLU A 880 11.60 35.54 -35.57
C GLU A 880 12.41 35.64 -36.88
N GLY A 881 13.38 36.57 -36.95
CA GLY A 881 14.31 36.72 -38.08
C GLY A 881 15.66 36.00 -37.96
N ASN A 882 15.98 35.34 -36.83
CA ASN A 882 17.24 34.61 -36.66
C ASN A 882 17.04 33.28 -35.90
N PRO A 883 16.88 32.14 -36.62
CA PRO A 883 16.51 30.86 -36.03
C PRO A 883 17.62 30.17 -35.20
N THR A 884 18.77 30.81 -34.99
CA THR A 884 19.93 30.19 -34.31
C THR A 884 20.03 30.50 -32.82
N ARG A 885 19.39 31.57 -32.33
CA ARG A 885 19.50 32.03 -30.93
C ARG A 885 18.33 32.93 -30.47
N PRO A 886 17.08 32.43 -30.44
CA PRO A 886 15.94 33.19 -29.92
C PRO A 886 16.11 33.59 -28.43
N VAL A 887 15.48 34.71 -28.06
CA VAL A 887 15.43 35.26 -26.70
C VAL A 887 14.10 34.91 -26.04
N TYR A 888 14.15 34.17 -24.94
CA TYR A 888 13.01 33.74 -24.14
C TYR A 888 12.84 34.65 -22.92
N GLN A 889 11.60 35.10 -22.68
CA GLN A 889 11.17 35.74 -21.45
C GLN A 889 10.49 34.70 -20.54
N VAL A 890 11.06 34.46 -19.36
CA VAL A 890 10.57 33.49 -18.37
C VAL A 890 10.45 34.15 -16.99
N ASN A 891 9.44 33.75 -16.21
CA ASN A 891 9.26 34.20 -14.82
C ASN A 891 9.75 33.10 -13.87
N PHE A 892 11.01 33.19 -13.42
CA PHE A 892 11.64 32.19 -12.56
C PHE A 892 11.82 32.73 -11.13
N LYS A 893 11.45 31.94 -10.11
CA LYS A 893 11.50 32.33 -8.69
C LYS A 893 10.90 33.72 -8.40
N GLY A 894 9.82 34.08 -9.09
CA GLY A 894 9.13 35.38 -8.93
C GLY A 894 9.82 36.58 -9.59
N LYS A 895 10.90 36.38 -10.37
CA LYS A 895 11.55 37.43 -11.17
C LYS A 895 11.46 37.13 -12.67
N LYS A 896 11.29 38.17 -13.47
CA LYS A 896 11.32 38.07 -14.94
C LYS A 896 12.77 38.09 -15.44
N HIS A 897 13.15 37.07 -16.19
CA HIS A 897 14.46 36.93 -16.83
C HIS A 897 14.32 36.84 -18.35
N PHE A 898 15.34 37.35 -19.06
CA PHE A 898 15.45 37.29 -20.52
C PHE A 898 16.72 36.52 -20.89
N ILE A 899 16.58 35.42 -21.63
CA ILE A 899 17.67 34.46 -21.87
C ILE A 899 17.72 34.09 -23.34
N ALA A 900 18.88 34.28 -23.96
CA ALA A 900 19.11 33.98 -25.37
C ALA A 900 19.75 32.58 -25.49
N ILE A 901 18.96 31.62 -25.98
CA ILE A 901 19.28 30.17 -25.96
C ILE A 901 19.47 29.67 -27.40
N SER A 902 20.60 29.01 -27.66
CA SER A 902 20.85 28.28 -28.91
C SER A 902 20.61 26.79 -28.72
N VAL A 903 19.78 26.21 -29.59
CA VAL A 903 19.48 24.78 -29.63
C VAL A 903 19.97 24.18 -30.96
N GLY A 904 20.61 23.01 -30.89
CA GLY A 904 21.09 22.27 -32.05
C GLY A 904 20.00 21.49 -32.77
N LYS A 905 20.33 20.97 -33.97
CA LYS A 905 19.39 20.28 -34.87
C LYS A 905 18.72 19.00 -34.33
N ARG A 906 19.05 18.55 -33.11
CA ARG A 906 18.41 17.40 -32.43
C ARG A 906 17.77 17.79 -31.08
N GLY A 907 17.66 19.09 -30.77
CA GLY A 907 17.08 19.57 -29.52
C GLY A 907 18.07 19.75 -28.35
N GLN A 908 19.36 19.45 -28.56
CA GLN A 908 20.39 19.70 -27.57
C GLN A 908 20.63 21.19 -27.36
N ILE A 909 20.64 21.68 -26.13
CA ILE A 909 21.05 23.06 -25.82
C ILE A 909 22.57 23.17 -26.03
N VAL A 910 23.00 23.98 -27.01
CA VAL A 910 24.43 24.14 -27.34
C VAL A 910 25.08 25.33 -26.63
N GLY A 911 24.30 26.35 -26.27
CA GLY A 911 24.75 27.43 -25.40
C GLY A 911 23.72 28.53 -25.14
N ALA A 912 23.69 29.08 -23.93
CA ALA A 912 22.79 30.15 -23.48
C ALA A 912 23.57 31.31 -22.83
N HIS A 913 22.91 32.46 -22.66
CA HIS A 913 23.39 33.62 -21.88
C HIS A 913 22.23 34.57 -21.54
N PRO A 914 22.32 35.40 -20.48
CA PRO A 914 21.34 36.46 -20.21
C PRO A 914 21.33 37.51 -21.32
N HIS A 915 20.16 38.05 -21.65
CA HIS A 915 20.03 39.06 -22.70
C HIS A 915 19.89 40.48 -22.12
N ASN A 916 20.99 41.23 -22.13
CA ASN A 916 21.15 42.47 -21.35
C ASN A 916 20.32 43.69 -21.81
N ARG A 917 19.60 43.64 -22.94
CA ARG A 917 18.81 44.79 -23.46
C ARG A 917 17.75 45.34 -22.48
N PHE A 918 17.28 44.52 -21.52
CA PHE A 918 16.20 44.90 -20.60
C PHE A 918 16.65 45.46 -19.23
N ARG A 919 17.96 45.55 -18.93
CA ARG A 919 18.46 46.22 -17.70
C ARG A 919 17.96 47.69 -17.58
N GLY A 920 17.64 48.35 -18.70
CA GLY A 920 17.12 49.72 -18.73
C GLY A 920 15.65 49.91 -18.30
N LEU A 921 14.87 48.84 -18.10
CA LEU A 921 13.44 48.94 -17.75
C LEU A 921 13.18 48.90 -16.22
N GLN A 922 13.88 48.03 -15.47
CA GLN A 922 13.80 48.02 -14.00
C GLN A 922 14.31 49.34 -13.40
N ALA A 923 15.31 49.98 -14.01
CA ALA A 923 15.77 51.34 -13.65
C ALA A 923 14.75 52.46 -13.95
N ARG A 924 13.66 52.15 -14.67
CA ARG A 924 12.62 53.09 -15.08
C ARG A 924 11.34 52.93 -14.26
N GLU A 925 10.95 51.70 -13.94
CA GLU A 925 9.88 51.41 -12.97
C GLU A 925 10.25 51.89 -11.55
N ALA A 926 11.52 51.69 -11.13
CA ALA A 926 12.06 52.21 -9.88
C ALA A 926 12.15 53.75 -9.80
N ARG A 927 11.78 54.48 -10.85
CA ARG A 927 11.72 55.96 -10.88
C ARG A 927 10.29 56.52 -10.99
N LEU A 928 9.27 55.67 -11.02
CA LEU A 928 7.87 56.09 -11.10
C LEU A 928 7.14 56.11 -9.75
N PHE A 929 7.67 55.44 -8.71
CA PHE A 929 7.18 55.54 -7.33
C PHE A 929 7.89 56.63 -6.51
N THR A 930 8.15 57.79 -7.12
CA THR A 930 8.76 58.94 -6.41
C THR A 930 8.34 60.31 -6.95
N ARG A 931 7.07 60.45 -7.37
CA ARG A 931 6.35 61.73 -7.46
C ARG A 931 4.85 61.52 -7.70
N VAL A 932 4.04 62.34 -7.01
CA VAL A 932 2.59 62.20 -6.79
C VAL A 932 2.27 61.05 -5.85
#